data_AF-A0A6N8HRC4-F1
#
_entry.id   AF-A0A6N8HRC4-F1
#
_cell.length_a   1.000
_cell.length_b   1.000
_cell.length_c   1.000
_cell.angle_alpha   90.00
_cell.angle_beta   90.00
_cell.angle_gamma   90.00
#
_symmetry.space_group_name_H-M   'P 1'
#
loop_
_entity.id
_entity.type
_entity.pdbx_description
1 polymer ?
#
loop_
_entity_poly.entity_id
_entity_poly.type
_entity_poly.pdbx_seq_one_letter_code
_entity_poly.pdbx_strand_id
1 'polypeptide(L)'
;MLKLVMFELKKLLKTKKLFYLLVIITLFNVYQYTYHATQADEMVDRLYEDTEPLMSAVNQSERALEERRSNQQLGDMGLAQSDALQEMKSDLQDWRSAIYTEDFGAAPKFEQAFLESLQDYLNAGGEFSVLDGVGLDYAIEKNDWMVEHGLAVEDETYPLSPHLFLKDASEWLFGISGVILLILVLGNILSAEREQHTWFTLKTQPITKSRIILAKYMALLLSLLCYMLYTIIIGIVIPLVFGDYELNLNYPHVLITGDEVVAISTLHYVSLKIGLFVGAELIVLSFLLFVSMLFKSTFNTLMVSIFVLLSGYVLTDSVSALQTPLNIFHHLRLDQIISEAGTGVVWTYLLFAAMWSTILIGITLLLPEKSGRLIQFTTVRQAFRSGQTRPTRGRLWNVVVFEWRKLLRKGQLTHVLTISLLFIVGAYFFLHHVETTKEAAYFNQLELEMKDIQHKMIPMYEEGLAGFRAELEDADDDIHQEQLQDYIEGHQAAIDLYEKWTAVIENGIKGYESENWKSFYEHQIFKIKLLGGEFDKPLNYISHSKDGFEFQYDVSLEKTKWLMERDIQPIFPGEYTSTIHDEWPDTPQNEIARANREAQNHKVNASGLYSLFHFYEYYIYIGLLVLFLFLLGTGMASERGKQNTIYFLRTQPISRSTLFLGKVTHSIVVVLGTFLGIVLFIFLLGTIFNRLGDWNYPILHYDTLSESTAANYTGIITDYHSYGFHLIPLGNYLLQCLMLLILTAVFVMVMANFLSLWVKNTAAVMTLALIIVIGGYVGSIEYLSEWAYLSPFTYLDIMKVANGALATQFDQSLINSYVGAMSLGVSILVLVLLGYLKEKRFR
;
A
#
# COMPACT_ATOMS: atom_id res chain seq x y z
N MET A 1 -12.96 16.69 -39.62
CA MET A 1 -12.50 16.07 -38.36
C MET A 1 -11.66 17.03 -37.52
N LEU A 2 -10.57 17.60 -38.04
CA LEU A 2 -9.69 18.51 -37.27
C LEU A 2 -10.42 19.65 -36.52
N LYS A 3 -11.36 20.34 -37.17
CA LYS A 3 -12.17 21.41 -36.54
C LYS A 3 -12.99 20.91 -35.34
N LEU A 4 -13.48 19.67 -35.37
CA LEU A 4 -14.24 19.06 -34.28
C LEU A 4 -13.33 18.69 -33.12
N VAL A 5 -12.16 18.11 -33.40
CA VAL A 5 -11.15 17.80 -32.37
C VAL A 5 -10.71 19.08 -31.65
N MET A 6 -10.39 20.14 -32.41
CA MET A 6 -10.03 21.44 -31.83
C MET A 6 -11.16 22.07 -31.01
N PHE A 7 -12.43 21.84 -31.38
CA PHE A 7 -13.57 22.29 -30.60
C PHE A 7 -13.66 21.57 -29.24
N GLU A 8 -13.51 20.24 -29.24
CA GLU A 8 -13.52 19.42 -28.01
C GLU A 8 -12.35 19.76 -27.09
N LEU A 9 -11.14 19.95 -27.65
CA LEU A 9 -9.97 20.37 -26.88
C LEU A 9 -10.17 21.75 -26.24
N LYS A 10 -10.70 22.73 -26.99
CA LYS A 10 -11.04 24.05 -26.45
C LYS A 10 -12.07 23.96 -25.33
N LYS A 11 -13.00 23.00 -25.40
CA LYS A 11 -13.98 22.76 -24.35
C LYS A 11 -13.30 22.26 -23.07
N LEU A 12 -12.37 21.30 -23.18
CA LEU A 12 -11.59 20.80 -22.05
C LEU A 12 -10.79 21.91 -21.37
N LEU A 13 -10.07 22.71 -22.14
CA LEU A 13 -9.31 23.87 -21.65
C LEU A 13 -10.22 24.88 -20.93
N LYS A 14 -11.38 25.22 -21.50
CA LYS A 14 -12.34 26.14 -20.86
C LYS A 14 -12.92 25.62 -19.54
N THR A 15 -13.00 24.30 -19.37
CA THR A 15 -13.42 23.71 -18.08
C THR A 15 -12.34 23.72 -17.02
N LYS A 16 -11.11 24.17 -17.34
CA LYS A 16 -9.92 24.19 -16.48
C LYS A 16 -9.48 22.81 -15.96
N LYS A 17 -10.04 21.72 -16.51
CA LYS A 17 -9.70 20.36 -16.10
C LYS A 17 -8.23 20.03 -16.33
N LEU A 18 -7.74 20.36 -17.52
CA LEU A 18 -6.33 20.22 -17.86
C LEU A 18 -5.45 21.05 -16.91
N PHE A 19 -5.85 22.29 -16.60
CA PHE A 19 -5.11 23.10 -15.63
C PHE A 19 -5.03 22.43 -14.24
N TYR A 20 -6.14 21.90 -13.71
CA TYR A 20 -6.11 21.18 -12.44
C TYR A 20 -5.25 19.91 -12.50
N LEU A 21 -5.27 19.18 -13.62
CA LEU A 21 -4.41 18.02 -13.83
C LEU A 21 -2.93 18.40 -13.73
N LEU A 22 -2.51 19.46 -14.44
CA LEU A 22 -1.12 19.95 -14.39
C LEU A 22 -0.71 20.39 -12.98
N VAL A 23 -1.61 21.08 -12.26
CA VAL A 23 -1.36 21.48 -10.86
C VAL A 23 -1.17 20.27 -9.95
N ILE A 24 -2.01 19.23 -10.08
CA ILE A 24 -1.89 18.00 -9.28
C ILE A 24 -0.53 17.33 -9.55
N ILE A 25 -0.14 17.21 -10.82
CA ILE A 25 1.15 16.60 -11.21
C ILE A 25 2.32 17.42 -10.64
N THR A 26 2.24 18.75 -10.71
CA THR A 26 3.29 19.63 -10.16
C THR A 26 3.42 19.44 -8.66
N LEU A 27 2.30 19.50 -7.92
CA LEU A 27 2.30 19.34 -6.47
C LEU A 27 2.83 17.97 -6.05
N PHE A 28 2.47 16.92 -6.80
CA PHE A 28 2.97 15.57 -6.57
C PHE A 28 4.49 15.47 -6.75
N ASN A 29 5.05 15.97 -7.86
CA ASN A 29 6.49 15.92 -8.09
C ASN A 29 7.26 16.83 -7.12
N VAL A 30 6.70 18.01 -6.77
CA VAL A 30 7.33 18.87 -5.75
C VAL A 30 7.39 18.16 -4.41
N TYR A 31 6.29 17.51 -4.00
CA TYR A 31 6.25 16.72 -2.78
C TYR A 31 7.29 15.59 -2.79
N GLN A 32 7.33 14.78 -3.86
CA GLN A 32 8.30 13.69 -3.97
C GLN A 32 9.74 14.19 -3.92
N TYR A 33 10.05 15.25 -4.65
CA TYR A 33 11.39 15.83 -4.64
C TYR A 33 11.77 16.36 -3.25
N THR A 34 10.86 17.04 -2.55
CA THR A 34 11.13 17.52 -1.19
C THR A 34 11.33 16.38 -0.21
N TYR A 35 10.59 15.28 -0.38
CA TYR A 35 10.72 14.08 0.46
C TYR A 35 12.06 13.38 0.21
N HIS A 36 12.49 13.24 -1.05
CA HIS A 36 13.81 12.68 -1.35
C HIS A 36 14.94 13.58 -0.84
N ALA A 37 14.80 14.89 -1.00
CA ALA A 37 15.80 15.85 -0.53
C ALA A 37 15.99 15.82 0.99
N THR A 38 14.95 15.48 1.77
CA THR A 38 15.09 15.31 3.22
C THR A 38 15.80 14.02 3.61
N GLN A 39 15.74 12.97 2.78
CA GLN A 39 16.37 11.66 3.04
C GLN A 39 17.75 11.50 2.40
N ALA A 40 18.20 12.47 1.61
CA ALA A 40 19.45 12.40 0.86
C ALA A 40 20.69 12.44 1.76
N ASP A 41 20.61 13.09 2.93
CA ASP A 41 21.74 13.21 3.87
C ASP A 41 22.19 11.85 4.43
N GLU A 42 21.33 10.84 4.39
CA GLU A 42 21.57 9.48 4.88
C GLU A 42 22.12 8.51 3.79
N MET A 43 22.41 9.01 2.58
CA MET A 43 22.87 8.17 1.46
C MET A 43 24.21 7.46 1.77
N VAL A 44 25.17 8.17 2.37
CA VAL A 44 26.48 7.62 2.72
C VAL A 44 26.32 6.50 3.73
N ASP A 45 25.50 6.72 4.75
CA ASP A 45 25.23 5.75 5.81
C ASP A 45 24.57 4.49 5.22
N ARG A 46 23.54 4.64 4.37
CA ARG A 46 22.90 3.50 3.67
C ARG A 46 23.86 2.69 2.82
N LEU A 47 24.63 3.36 1.93
CA LEU A 47 25.58 2.68 1.06
C LEU A 47 26.69 1.99 1.86
N TYR A 48 27.10 2.58 2.99
CA TYR A 48 28.10 1.97 3.85
C TYR A 48 27.53 0.76 4.61
N GLU A 49 26.30 0.86 5.12
CA GLU A 49 25.56 -0.24 5.73
C GLU A 49 25.33 -1.41 4.77
N ASP A 50 25.06 -1.15 3.49
CA ASP A 50 24.92 -2.18 2.44
C ASP A 50 26.18 -3.07 2.32
N THR A 51 27.36 -2.54 2.66
CA THR A 51 28.63 -3.29 2.62
C THR A 51 28.93 -4.09 3.90
N GLU A 52 28.19 -3.89 5.00
CA GLU A 52 28.46 -4.56 6.27
C GLU A 52 28.23 -6.08 6.23
N PRO A 53 27.15 -6.60 5.63
CA PRO A 53 26.98 -8.04 5.47
C PRO A 53 28.15 -8.68 4.68
N LEU A 54 28.65 -7.99 3.66
CA LEU A 54 29.80 -8.44 2.87
C LEU A 54 31.06 -8.48 3.73
N MET A 55 31.32 -7.42 4.50
CA MET A 55 32.49 -7.36 5.39
C MET A 55 32.43 -8.43 6.48
N SER A 56 31.25 -8.64 7.07
CA SER A 56 31.03 -9.68 8.07
C SER A 56 31.33 -11.06 7.50
N ALA A 57 30.85 -11.36 6.30
CA ALA A 57 31.10 -12.63 5.61
C ALA A 57 32.57 -12.81 5.21
N VAL A 58 33.23 -11.76 4.72
CA VAL A 58 34.68 -11.78 4.42
C VAL A 58 35.46 -12.13 5.69
N ASN A 59 35.18 -11.45 6.81
CA ASN A 59 35.85 -11.68 8.08
C ASN A 59 35.55 -13.08 8.65
N GLN A 60 34.34 -13.61 8.47
CA GLN A 60 33.97 -14.96 8.90
C GLN A 60 34.75 -16.01 8.10
N SER A 61 34.81 -15.87 6.77
CA SER A 61 35.59 -16.76 5.90
C SER A 61 37.09 -16.69 6.21
N GLU A 62 37.60 -15.52 6.56
CA GLU A 62 39.01 -15.32 6.93
C GLU A 62 39.35 -16.07 8.21
N ARG A 63 38.52 -15.92 9.25
CA ARG A 63 38.69 -16.65 10.51
C ARG A 63 38.66 -18.16 10.31
N ALA A 64 37.73 -18.66 9.49
CA ALA A 64 37.61 -20.09 9.20
C ALA A 64 38.84 -20.65 8.47
N LEU A 65 39.41 -19.89 7.52
CA LEU A 65 40.63 -20.28 6.82
C LEU A 65 41.88 -20.16 7.70
N GLU A 66 41.95 -19.14 8.56
CA GLU A 66 43.07 -18.93 9.47
C GLU A 66 43.11 -20.01 10.58
N GLU A 67 41.96 -20.47 11.05
CA GLU A 67 41.84 -21.62 11.95
C GLU A 67 42.35 -22.91 11.28
N ARG A 68 41.94 -23.19 10.04
CA ARG A 68 42.44 -24.32 9.25
C ARG A 68 43.95 -24.23 8.99
N ARG A 69 44.47 -23.02 8.78
CA ARG A 69 45.91 -22.75 8.62
C ARG A 69 46.68 -23.04 9.91
N SER A 70 46.17 -22.58 11.05
CA SER A 70 46.75 -22.83 12.37
C SER A 70 46.79 -24.32 12.69
N ASN A 71 45.76 -25.08 12.28
CA ASN A 71 45.66 -26.52 12.49
C ASN A 71 46.42 -27.37 11.45
N GLN A 72 47.22 -26.77 10.55
CA GLN A 72 47.95 -27.44 9.45
C GLN A 72 47.06 -28.25 8.48
N GLN A 73 45.77 -27.91 8.41
CA GLN A 73 44.78 -28.58 7.54
C GLN A 73 44.59 -27.85 6.19
N LEU A 74 45.37 -26.79 5.95
CA LEU A 74 45.26 -25.98 4.74
C LEU A 74 46.06 -26.61 3.59
N GLY A 75 45.36 -27.19 2.60
CA GLY A 75 45.97 -27.66 1.35
C GLY A 75 46.23 -26.54 0.34
N ASP A 76 46.76 -26.87 -0.84
CA ASP A 76 47.08 -25.91 -1.91
C ASP A 76 45.87 -25.08 -2.37
N MET A 77 44.66 -25.68 -2.39
CA MET A 77 43.41 -24.94 -2.70
C MET A 77 43.03 -23.96 -1.59
N GLY A 78 43.31 -24.28 -0.32
CA GLY A 78 43.04 -23.39 0.80
C GLY A 78 44.00 -22.19 0.85
N LEU A 79 45.22 -22.33 0.31
CA LEU A 79 46.13 -21.21 0.11
C LEU A 79 45.62 -20.25 -0.97
N ALA A 80 45.15 -20.77 -2.11
CA ALA A 80 44.54 -19.95 -3.16
C ALA A 80 43.28 -19.21 -2.66
N GLN A 81 42.44 -19.87 -1.86
CA GLN A 81 41.29 -19.23 -1.20
C GLN A 81 41.72 -18.11 -0.25
N SER A 82 42.79 -18.33 0.54
CA SER A 82 43.29 -17.32 1.48
C SER A 82 43.84 -16.09 0.76
N ASP A 83 44.55 -16.27 -0.36
CA ASP A 83 45.13 -15.17 -1.14
C ASP A 83 44.00 -14.33 -1.78
N ALA A 84 43.04 -14.98 -2.45
CA ALA A 84 41.87 -14.30 -3.04
C ALA A 84 41.02 -13.57 -1.99
N LEU A 85 40.85 -14.16 -0.79
CA LEU A 85 40.10 -13.54 0.29
C LEU A 85 40.80 -12.29 0.86
N GLN A 86 42.13 -12.29 0.91
CA GLN A 86 42.89 -11.12 1.37
C GLN A 86 42.77 -9.95 0.39
N GLU A 87 42.78 -10.23 -0.92
CA GLU A 87 42.53 -9.25 -1.98
C GLU A 87 41.09 -8.72 -1.89
N MET A 88 40.11 -9.62 -1.82
CA MET A 88 38.68 -9.28 -1.64
C MET A 88 38.43 -8.37 -0.43
N LYS A 89 39.11 -8.63 0.71
CA LYS A 89 39.02 -7.77 1.91
C LYS A 89 39.61 -6.39 1.68
N SER A 90 40.74 -6.30 0.97
CA SER A 90 41.37 -5.03 0.63
C SER A 90 40.47 -4.20 -0.29
N ASP A 91 39.95 -4.82 -1.35
CA ASP A 91 39.08 -4.16 -2.32
C ASP A 91 37.78 -3.67 -1.67
N LEU A 92 37.20 -4.46 -0.76
CA LEU A 92 36.03 -4.05 0.01
C LEU A 92 36.33 -2.85 0.94
N GLN A 93 37.52 -2.78 1.53
CA GLN A 93 37.93 -1.62 2.33
C GLN A 93 38.11 -0.37 1.47
N ASP A 94 38.70 -0.50 0.29
CA ASP A 94 38.84 0.62 -0.65
C ASP A 94 37.48 1.10 -1.15
N TRP A 95 36.56 0.18 -1.44
CA TRP A 95 35.17 0.50 -1.79
C TRP A 95 34.47 1.25 -0.66
N ARG A 96 34.52 0.73 0.57
CA ARG A 96 33.96 1.39 1.77
C ARG A 96 34.57 2.76 2.03
N SER A 97 35.88 2.89 1.81
CA SER A 97 36.57 4.17 1.94
C SER A 97 36.06 5.16 0.90
N ALA A 98 35.88 4.73 -0.36
CA ALA A 98 35.36 5.59 -1.41
C ALA A 98 33.96 6.12 -1.06
N ILE A 99 33.06 5.26 -0.56
CA ILE A 99 31.73 5.65 -0.07
C ILE A 99 31.85 6.68 1.07
N TYR A 100 32.64 6.37 2.11
CA TYR A 100 32.78 7.24 3.29
C TYR A 100 33.42 8.60 2.95
N THR A 101 34.29 8.65 1.95
CA THR A 101 34.90 9.91 1.46
C THR A 101 34.07 10.62 0.39
N GLU A 102 32.88 10.11 0.07
CA GLU A 102 31.98 10.62 -0.98
C GLU A 102 32.61 10.64 -2.40
N ASP A 103 33.60 9.78 -2.66
CA ASP A 103 34.18 9.60 -4.01
C ASP A 103 33.34 8.60 -4.83
N PHE A 104 32.08 8.98 -5.07
CA PHE A 104 31.10 8.15 -5.77
C PHE A 104 31.47 7.83 -7.22
N GLY A 105 32.40 8.59 -7.82
CA GLY A 105 32.90 8.32 -9.17
C GLY A 105 33.94 7.21 -9.21
N ALA A 106 34.70 7.01 -8.12
CA ALA A 106 35.66 5.91 -8.00
C ALA A 106 35.04 4.63 -7.43
N ALA A 107 33.97 4.75 -6.63
CA ALA A 107 33.30 3.62 -5.97
C ALA A 107 32.99 2.42 -6.89
N PRO A 108 32.43 2.58 -8.11
CA PRO A 108 32.14 1.44 -8.97
C PRO A 108 33.38 0.66 -9.39
N LYS A 109 34.55 1.31 -9.50
CA LYS A 109 35.81 0.61 -9.83
C LYS A 109 36.32 -0.25 -8.68
N PHE A 110 36.14 0.22 -7.45
CA PHE A 110 36.50 -0.55 -6.26
C PHE A 110 35.52 -1.70 -6.03
N GLU A 111 34.23 -1.48 -6.28
CA GLU A 111 33.23 -2.56 -6.30
C GLU A 111 33.56 -3.59 -7.38
N GLN A 112 34.00 -3.18 -8.58
CA GLN A 112 34.43 -4.11 -9.63
C GLN A 112 35.58 -5.00 -9.17
N ALA A 113 36.61 -4.40 -8.57
CA ALA A 113 37.76 -5.14 -8.03
C ALA A 113 37.31 -6.15 -6.97
N PHE A 114 36.41 -5.75 -6.06
CA PHE A 114 35.82 -6.67 -5.09
C PHE A 114 35.07 -7.84 -5.75
N LEU A 115 34.26 -7.57 -6.78
CA LEU A 115 33.51 -8.61 -7.51
C LEU A 115 34.44 -9.57 -8.29
N GLU A 116 35.53 -9.07 -8.87
CA GLU A 116 36.57 -9.88 -9.51
C GLU A 116 37.26 -10.79 -8.48
N SER A 117 37.69 -10.24 -7.34
CA SER A 117 38.29 -10.98 -6.23
C SER A 117 37.33 -12.03 -5.62
N LEU A 118 36.03 -11.72 -5.56
CA LEU A 118 35.00 -12.67 -5.14
C LEU A 118 34.85 -13.83 -6.14
N GLN A 119 34.87 -13.56 -7.44
CA GLN A 119 34.86 -14.62 -8.45
C GLN A 119 36.09 -15.53 -8.34
N ASP A 120 37.27 -14.97 -8.10
CA ASP A 120 38.49 -15.74 -7.88
C ASP A 120 38.41 -16.61 -6.63
N TYR A 121 37.83 -16.10 -5.54
CA TYR A 121 37.55 -16.88 -4.32
C TYR A 121 36.57 -18.05 -4.58
N LEU A 122 35.48 -17.82 -5.33
CA LEU A 122 34.52 -18.85 -5.70
C LEU A 122 35.14 -19.90 -6.65
N ASN A 123 35.96 -19.47 -7.61
CA ASN A 123 36.68 -20.36 -8.52
C ASN A 123 37.72 -21.23 -7.81
N ALA A 124 38.29 -20.74 -6.71
CA ALA A 124 39.15 -21.52 -5.81
C ALA A 124 38.37 -22.52 -4.93
N GLY A 125 37.05 -22.65 -5.11
CA GLY A 125 36.18 -23.55 -4.35
C GLY A 125 35.74 -22.99 -2.99
N GLY A 126 35.83 -21.67 -2.79
CA GLY A 126 35.25 -20.98 -1.65
C GLY A 126 33.72 -20.92 -1.75
N GLU A 127 33.04 -20.84 -0.61
CA GLU A 127 31.60 -20.61 -0.54
C GLU A 127 31.35 -19.21 0.04
N PHE A 128 30.46 -18.44 -0.59
CA PHE A 128 30.10 -17.08 -0.16
C PHE A 128 28.59 -16.88 -0.27
N SER A 129 27.85 -17.20 0.81
CA SER A 129 26.38 -17.25 0.80
C SER A 129 25.69 -15.89 0.81
N VAL A 130 26.41 -14.80 1.06
CA VAL A 130 25.81 -13.44 1.11
C VAL A 130 25.53 -12.90 -0.29
N LEU A 131 26.36 -13.26 -1.27
CA LEU A 131 26.24 -12.83 -2.66
C LEU A 131 26.50 -14.01 -3.59
N ASP A 132 25.45 -14.77 -3.90
CA ASP A 132 25.51 -15.96 -4.76
C ASP A 132 24.42 -15.96 -5.86
N GLY A 133 24.60 -16.87 -6.82
CA GLY A 133 23.66 -17.10 -7.92
C GLY A 133 23.26 -15.82 -8.65
N VAL A 134 21.93 -15.60 -8.76
CA VAL A 134 21.34 -14.45 -9.47
C VAL A 134 21.72 -13.11 -8.84
N GLY A 135 21.99 -13.07 -7.53
CA GLY A 135 22.40 -11.85 -6.84
C GLY A 135 23.80 -11.39 -7.25
N LEU A 136 24.72 -12.34 -7.45
CA LEU A 136 26.06 -12.07 -7.95
C LEU A 136 26.01 -11.60 -9.41
N ASP A 137 25.25 -12.29 -10.26
CA ASP A 137 25.06 -11.90 -11.67
C ASP A 137 24.47 -10.48 -11.78
N TYR A 138 23.52 -10.14 -10.90
CA TYR A 138 22.95 -8.78 -10.80
C TYR A 138 24.01 -7.73 -10.48
N ALA A 139 24.86 -7.98 -9.48
CA ALA A 139 25.89 -7.03 -9.05
C ALA A 139 26.94 -6.82 -10.15
N ILE A 140 27.40 -7.90 -10.79
CA ILE A 140 28.37 -7.86 -11.89
C ILE A 140 27.81 -7.05 -13.06
N GLU A 141 26.63 -7.41 -13.57
CA GLU A 141 26.05 -6.76 -14.75
C GLU A 141 25.76 -5.27 -14.49
N LYS A 142 25.33 -4.91 -13.28
CA LYS A 142 25.15 -3.51 -12.87
C LYS A 142 26.49 -2.77 -12.86
N ASN A 143 27.49 -3.33 -12.19
CA ASN A 143 28.76 -2.68 -11.98
C ASN A 143 29.56 -2.54 -13.29
N ASP A 144 29.60 -3.58 -14.12
CA ASP A 144 30.22 -3.54 -15.45
C ASP A 144 29.64 -2.43 -16.32
N TRP A 145 28.31 -2.26 -16.29
CA TRP A 145 27.66 -1.15 -16.99
C TRP A 145 28.10 0.22 -16.44
N MET A 146 28.16 0.37 -15.11
CA MET A 146 28.58 1.60 -14.46
C MET A 146 30.02 1.97 -14.81
N VAL A 147 30.94 0.99 -14.81
CA VAL A 147 32.35 1.21 -15.17
C VAL A 147 32.49 1.50 -16.67
N GLU A 148 31.82 0.75 -17.55
CA GLU A 148 31.87 0.95 -19.00
C GLU A 148 31.43 2.38 -19.39
N HIS A 149 30.40 2.89 -18.72
CA HIS A 149 29.83 4.21 -19.00
C HIS A 149 30.39 5.34 -18.14
N GLY A 150 31.32 5.05 -17.22
CA GLY A 150 31.94 6.03 -16.33
C GLY A 150 30.94 6.76 -15.44
N LEU A 151 29.99 6.01 -14.86
CA LEU A 151 28.90 6.53 -14.04
C LEU A 151 29.31 6.57 -12.57
N ALA A 152 28.86 7.59 -11.85
CA ALA A 152 28.99 7.64 -10.40
C ALA A 152 27.86 6.85 -9.73
N VAL A 153 28.09 6.38 -8.51
CA VAL A 153 27.03 5.85 -7.65
C VAL A 153 26.08 6.98 -7.29
N GLU A 154 24.79 6.75 -7.48
CA GLU A 154 23.72 7.68 -7.10
C GLU A 154 22.72 6.98 -6.19
N ASP A 155 21.94 7.76 -5.43
CA ASP A 155 20.88 7.22 -4.60
C ASP A 155 19.69 6.75 -5.47
N GLU A 156 19.47 5.44 -5.53
CA GLU A 156 18.34 4.84 -6.26
C GLU A 156 17.04 4.80 -5.43
N THR A 157 17.15 4.88 -4.10
CA THR A 157 16.03 4.80 -3.15
C THR A 157 15.36 6.16 -2.99
N TYR A 158 16.15 7.23 -2.85
CA TYR A 158 15.67 8.60 -2.74
C TYR A 158 16.32 9.50 -3.81
N PRO A 159 16.02 9.25 -5.09
CA PRO A 159 16.75 9.87 -6.19
C PRO A 159 16.53 11.37 -6.25
N LEU A 160 17.65 12.11 -6.30
CA LEU A 160 17.70 13.55 -6.57
C LEU A 160 18.14 13.87 -7.99
N SER A 161 18.74 12.93 -8.72
CA SER A 161 19.19 13.16 -10.08
C SER A 161 18.01 13.21 -11.06
N PRO A 162 18.08 14.04 -12.13
CA PRO A 162 16.93 14.22 -13.04
C PRO A 162 16.45 12.94 -13.73
N HIS A 163 17.33 11.98 -13.96
CA HIS A 163 17.01 10.76 -14.70
C HIS A 163 16.41 9.69 -13.76
N LEU A 164 16.98 9.47 -12.57
CA LEU A 164 16.41 8.56 -11.58
C LEU A 164 15.11 9.11 -10.99
N PHE A 165 15.03 10.42 -10.74
CA PHE A 165 13.78 11.05 -10.30
C PHE A 165 12.67 10.93 -11.35
N LEU A 166 13.00 11.05 -12.65
CA LEU A 166 12.03 10.80 -13.72
C LEU A 166 11.57 9.34 -13.71
N LYS A 167 12.47 8.38 -13.48
CA LYS A 167 12.12 6.96 -13.34
C LYS A 167 11.16 6.75 -12.19
N ASP A 168 11.46 7.25 -10.99
CA ASP A 168 10.57 7.14 -9.82
C ASP A 168 9.21 7.83 -10.07
N ALA A 169 9.21 9.07 -10.57
CA ALA A 169 7.98 9.76 -10.94
C ALA A 169 7.14 8.99 -11.97
N SER A 170 7.79 8.23 -12.87
CA SER A 170 7.14 7.41 -13.89
C SER A 170 6.46 6.16 -13.30
N GLU A 171 6.96 5.59 -12.20
CA GLU A 171 6.33 4.45 -11.53
C GLU A 171 4.94 4.82 -11.01
N TRP A 172 4.81 6.02 -10.43
CA TRP A 172 3.54 6.56 -9.95
C TRP A 172 2.66 7.10 -11.08
N LEU A 173 3.19 8.03 -11.88
CA LEU A 173 2.38 8.79 -12.84
C LEU A 173 2.15 8.06 -14.16
N PHE A 174 3.01 7.12 -14.54
CA PHE A 174 2.75 6.16 -15.61
C PHE A 174 2.36 4.78 -15.06
N GLY A 175 1.81 4.73 -13.85
CA GLY A 175 1.22 3.54 -13.23
C GLY A 175 -0.31 3.59 -13.14
N ILE A 176 -0.89 2.73 -12.30
CA ILE A 176 -2.34 2.68 -12.04
C ILE A 176 -2.89 4.00 -11.48
N SER A 177 -2.09 4.72 -10.71
CA SER A 177 -2.43 6.04 -10.15
C SER A 177 -2.65 7.07 -11.26
N GLY A 178 -1.78 7.09 -12.27
CA GLY A 178 -1.95 7.89 -13.48
C GLY A 178 -3.24 7.56 -14.24
N VAL A 179 -3.54 6.28 -14.38
CA VAL A 179 -4.77 5.80 -15.04
C VAL A 179 -6.03 6.30 -14.31
N ILE A 180 -6.08 6.12 -12.99
CA ILE A 180 -7.20 6.57 -12.16
C ILE A 180 -7.35 8.10 -12.24
N LEU A 181 -6.24 8.85 -12.17
CA LEU A 181 -6.23 10.30 -12.29
C LEU A 181 -6.83 10.76 -13.63
N LEU A 182 -6.43 10.15 -14.74
CA LEU A 182 -6.96 10.46 -16.08
C LEU A 182 -8.45 10.11 -16.20
N ILE A 183 -8.89 8.96 -15.68
CA ILE A 183 -10.31 8.60 -15.61
C ILE A 183 -11.11 9.65 -14.82
N LEU A 184 -10.64 10.08 -13.65
CA LEU A 184 -11.36 11.04 -12.81
C LEU A 184 -11.49 12.42 -13.48
N VAL A 185 -10.43 12.90 -14.13
CA VAL A 185 -10.40 14.23 -14.76
C VAL A 185 -11.12 14.24 -16.12
N LEU A 186 -10.85 13.24 -16.96
CA LEU A 186 -11.28 13.21 -18.36
C LEU A 186 -12.45 12.26 -18.64
N GLY A 187 -12.78 11.37 -17.72
CA GLY A 187 -13.74 10.27 -17.92
C GLY A 187 -15.21 10.67 -18.06
N ASN A 188 -15.52 11.96 -17.96
CA ASN A 188 -16.87 12.47 -18.13
C ASN A 188 -17.13 13.12 -19.50
N ILE A 189 -16.18 13.10 -20.43
CA ILE A 189 -16.27 13.83 -21.70
C ILE A 189 -17.54 13.55 -22.50
N LEU A 190 -17.94 12.28 -22.58
CA LEU A 190 -19.12 11.87 -23.35
C LEU A 190 -20.39 11.87 -22.48
N SER A 191 -20.31 11.29 -21.28
CA SER A 191 -21.43 11.18 -20.35
C SER A 191 -21.97 12.57 -19.92
N ALA A 192 -21.11 13.57 -19.76
CA ALA A 192 -21.54 14.92 -19.37
C ALA A 192 -22.41 15.61 -20.44
N GLU A 193 -22.24 15.28 -21.73
CA GLU A 193 -23.10 15.82 -22.80
C GLU A 193 -24.52 15.26 -22.72
N ARG A 194 -24.62 13.99 -22.30
CA ARG A 194 -25.90 13.30 -22.14
C ARG A 194 -26.62 13.79 -20.89
N GLU A 195 -25.87 13.96 -19.80
CA GLU A 195 -26.38 14.50 -18.54
C GLU A 195 -26.86 15.95 -18.68
N GLN A 196 -26.13 16.78 -19.44
CA GLN A 196 -26.49 18.19 -19.69
C GLN A 196 -27.47 18.39 -20.85
N HIS A 197 -27.95 17.32 -21.48
CA HIS A 197 -28.82 17.34 -22.67
C HIS A 197 -28.25 18.08 -23.90
N THR A 198 -26.98 18.45 -23.90
CA THR A 198 -26.28 19.07 -25.05
C THR A 198 -26.05 18.08 -26.19
N TRP A 199 -26.11 16.77 -25.91
CA TRP A 199 -26.08 15.72 -26.93
C TRP A 199 -27.17 15.91 -28.00
N PHE A 200 -28.37 16.36 -27.62
CA PHE A 200 -29.45 16.62 -28.60
C PHE A 200 -29.11 17.80 -29.53
N THR A 201 -28.46 18.84 -29.01
CA THR A 201 -27.99 19.97 -29.83
C THR A 201 -26.89 19.54 -30.81
N LEU A 202 -26.00 18.64 -30.41
CA LEU A 202 -24.99 18.10 -31.32
C LEU A 202 -25.63 17.28 -32.44
N LYS A 203 -26.75 16.58 -32.17
CA LYS A 203 -27.50 15.83 -33.19
C LYS A 203 -28.23 16.71 -34.20
N THR A 204 -28.65 17.91 -33.82
CA THR A 204 -29.30 18.82 -34.77
C THR A 204 -28.31 19.40 -35.78
N GLN A 205 -27.00 19.26 -35.52
CA GLN A 205 -25.97 19.66 -36.48
C GLN A 205 -25.78 18.57 -37.54
N PRO A 206 -25.34 18.91 -38.76
CA PRO A 206 -25.08 17.96 -39.85
C PRO A 206 -23.78 17.17 -39.60
N ILE A 207 -23.65 16.55 -38.43
CA ILE A 207 -22.48 15.82 -37.96
C ILE A 207 -22.92 14.44 -37.49
N THR A 208 -22.33 13.39 -38.07
CA THR A 208 -22.68 12.01 -37.70
C THR A 208 -22.19 11.66 -36.30
N LYS A 209 -22.93 10.79 -35.59
CA LYS A 209 -22.56 10.26 -34.26
C LYS A 209 -21.10 9.79 -34.22
N SER A 210 -20.69 9.02 -35.23
CA SER A 210 -19.34 8.46 -35.30
C SER A 210 -18.25 9.53 -35.34
N ARG A 211 -18.49 10.63 -36.08
CA ARG A 211 -17.55 11.76 -36.13
C ARG A 211 -17.45 12.48 -34.78
N ILE A 212 -18.54 12.56 -34.01
CA ILE A 212 -18.54 13.15 -32.67
C ILE A 212 -17.74 12.28 -31.70
N ILE A 213 -18.02 10.97 -31.66
CA ILE A 213 -17.31 10.03 -30.76
C ILE A 213 -15.82 9.99 -31.09
N LEU A 214 -15.48 9.86 -32.38
CA LEU A 214 -14.08 9.83 -32.82
C LEU A 214 -13.37 11.17 -32.53
N ALA A 215 -14.05 12.32 -32.68
CA ALA A 215 -13.45 13.61 -32.32
C ALA A 215 -13.18 13.73 -30.81
N LYS A 216 -14.06 13.19 -29.96
CA LYS A 216 -13.85 13.13 -28.51
C LYS A 216 -12.73 12.16 -28.13
N TYR A 217 -12.64 11.01 -28.78
CA TYR A 217 -11.54 10.06 -28.60
C TYR A 217 -10.19 10.69 -28.96
N MET A 218 -10.09 11.36 -30.12
CA MET A 218 -8.87 12.08 -30.51
C MET A 218 -8.52 13.22 -29.53
N ALA A 219 -9.52 13.90 -28.96
CA ALA A 219 -9.28 14.93 -27.94
C ALA A 219 -8.75 14.33 -26.62
N LEU A 220 -9.20 13.12 -26.26
CA LEU A 220 -8.64 12.35 -25.13
C LEU A 220 -7.19 11.96 -25.39
N LEU A 221 -6.87 11.39 -26.56
CA LEU A 221 -5.50 11.02 -26.92
C LEU A 221 -4.55 12.22 -26.93
N LEU A 222 -5.00 13.37 -27.42
CA LEU A 222 -4.21 14.60 -27.37
C LEU A 222 -4.02 15.10 -25.93
N SER A 223 -5.01 14.91 -25.07
CA SER A 223 -4.89 15.23 -23.64
C SER A 223 -3.91 14.29 -22.92
N LEU A 224 -3.90 13.00 -23.27
CA LEU A 224 -2.92 12.02 -22.81
C LEU A 224 -1.51 12.42 -23.24
N LEU A 225 -1.32 12.83 -24.49
CA LEU A 225 -0.02 13.34 -24.96
C LEU A 225 0.44 14.56 -24.15
N CYS A 226 -0.45 15.52 -23.89
CA CYS A 226 -0.12 16.66 -23.05
C CYS A 226 0.23 16.25 -21.60
N TYR A 227 -0.48 15.28 -21.04
CA TYR A 227 -0.18 14.71 -19.73
C TYR A 227 1.24 14.13 -19.69
N MET A 228 1.56 13.23 -20.62
CA MET A 228 2.87 12.57 -20.66
C MET A 228 4.01 13.55 -20.85
N LEU A 229 3.90 14.46 -21.82
CA LEU A 229 4.93 15.48 -22.06
C LEU A 229 5.15 16.36 -20.83
N TYR A 230 4.07 16.73 -20.14
CA TYR A 230 4.19 17.55 -18.94
C TYR A 230 4.83 16.79 -17.78
N THR A 231 4.46 15.52 -17.57
CA THR A 231 5.08 14.67 -16.55
C THR A 231 6.58 14.50 -16.80
N ILE A 232 7.00 14.27 -18.04
CA ILE A 232 8.43 14.16 -18.38
C ILE A 232 9.14 15.49 -18.15
N ILE A 233 8.56 16.61 -18.61
CA ILE A 233 9.17 17.93 -18.43
C ILE A 233 9.31 18.25 -16.95
N ILE A 234 8.27 18.06 -16.13
CA ILE A 234 8.32 18.43 -14.72
C ILE A 234 9.23 17.50 -13.91
N GLY A 235 9.26 16.20 -14.25
CA GLY A 235 10.14 15.22 -13.63
C GLY A 235 11.63 15.51 -13.91
N ILE A 236 11.96 16.11 -15.04
CA ILE A 236 13.34 16.54 -15.32
C ILE A 236 13.63 17.93 -14.75
N VAL A 237 12.71 18.89 -14.91
CA VAL A 237 12.94 20.30 -14.58
C VAL A 237 13.03 20.54 -13.08
N ILE A 238 12.25 19.85 -12.23
CA ILE A 238 12.32 20.06 -10.78
C ILE A 238 13.72 19.69 -10.25
N PRO A 239 14.24 18.48 -10.47
CA PRO A 239 15.61 18.13 -10.10
C PRO A 239 16.67 19.06 -10.67
N LEU A 240 16.57 19.46 -11.95
CA LEU A 240 17.53 20.38 -12.57
C LEU A 240 17.53 21.80 -11.99
N VAL A 241 16.41 22.25 -11.42
CA VAL A 241 16.28 23.61 -10.85
C VAL A 241 16.72 23.65 -9.40
N PHE A 242 16.51 22.56 -8.66
CA PHE A 242 16.73 22.51 -7.21
C PHE A 242 17.93 21.65 -6.78
N GLY A 243 18.44 20.77 -7.64
CA GLY A 243 19.57 19.88 -7.37
C GLY A 243 20.80 20.20 -8.23
N ASP A 244 21.93 19.65 -7.81
CA ASP A 244 23.25 19.88 -8.44
C ASP A 244 23.67 18.76 -9.41
N TYR A 245 22.76 17.82 -9.73
CA TYR A 245 23.03 16.65 -10.56
C TYR A 245 22.88 16.93 -12.06
N GLU A 246 23.72 16.29 -12.86
CA GLU A 246 23.61 16.32 -14.32
C GLU A 246 22.57 15.29 -14.83
N LEU A 247 21.99 15.57 -15.99
CA LEU A 247 21.07 14.63 -16.64
C LEU A 247 21.87 13.53 -17.36
N ASN A 248 21.91 12.32 -16.80
CA ASN A 248 22.52 11.16 -17.44
C ASN A 248 21.51 10.02 -17.67
N LEU A 249 21.01 9.91 -18.90
CA LEU A 249 19.97 8.93 -19.22
C LEU A 249 20.47 7.49 -19.42
N ASN A 250 21.78 7.25 -19.26
CA ASN A 250 22.43 5.96 -19.44
C ASN A 250 22.60 5.17 -18.13
N TYR A 251 22.08 5.66 -17.01
CA TYR A 251 22.19 4.96 -15.73
C TYR A 251 21.52 3.57 -15.78
N PRO A 252 22.16 2.51 -15.24
CA PRO A 252 21.69 1.15 -15.40
C PRO A 252 20.50 0.83 -14.50
N HIS A 253 19.61 0.00 -15.02
CA HIS A 253 18.60 -0.73 -14.29
C HIS A 253 18.65 -2.18 -14.73
N VAL A 254 18.93 -3.07 -13.79
CA VAL A 254 19.06 -4.50 -14.08
C VAL A 254 17.71 -5.19 -13.96
N LEU A 255 17.34 -5.93 -15.00
CA LEU A 255 16.11 -6.72 -15.06
C LEU A 255 16.46 -8.21 -14.96
N ILE A 256 15.65 -8.94 -14.19
CA ILE A 256 15.79 -10.40 -14.03
C ILE A 256 14.67 -11.05 -14.87
N THR A 257 15.02 -11.65 -16.00
CA THR A 257 14.07 -12.34 -16.89
C THR A 257 14.33 -13.85 -16.89
N GLY A 258 13.64 -14.57 -15.99
CA GLY A 258 13.93 -16.00 -15.79
C GLY A 258 15.31 -16.19 -15.18
N ASP A 259 16.20 -16.86 -15.90
CA ASP A 259 17.59 -17.11 -15.48
C ASP A 259 18.60 -16.09 -16.08
N GLU A 260 18.13 -15.13 -16.90
CA GLU A 260 19.00 -14.11 -17.52
C GLU A 260 18.89 -12.77 -16.78
N VAL A 261 20.04 -12.17 -16.48
CA VAL A 261 20.20 -10.84 -15.89
C VAL A 261 20.66 -9.89 -16.98
N VAL A 262 19.95 -8.77 -17.19
CA VAL A 262 20.27 -7.81 -18.26
C VAL A 262 20.18 -6.38 -17.74
N ALA A 263 21.24 -5.59 -17.90
CA ALA A 263 21.20 -4.15 -17.66
C ALA A 263 20.55 -3.39 -18.83
N ILE A 264 19.65 -2.46 -18.50
CA ILE A 264 19.09 -1.49 -19.46
C ILE A 264 19.24 -0.07 -18.93
N SER A 265 19.39 0.91 -19.82
CA SER A 265 19.48 2.31 -19.40
C SER A 265 18.14 2.87 -18.89
N THR A 266 18.20 3.89 -18.05
CA THR A 266 17.02 4.67 -17.61
C THR A 266 16.16 5.17 -18.77
N LEU A 267 16.78 5.64 -19.86
CA LEU A 267 16.03 6.02 -21.06
C LEU A 267 15.21 4.86 -21.61
N HIS A 268 15.84 3.69 -21.72
CA HIS A 268 15.18 2.50 -22.25
C HIS A 268 14.02 2.09 -21.33
N TYR A 269 14.27 1.98 -20.02
CA TYR A 269 13.26 1.63 -19.03
C TYR A 269 12.05 2.57 -19.08
N VAL A 270 12.28 3.89 -18.97
CA VAL A 270 11.20 4.90 -19.01
C VAL A 270 10.46 4.88 -20.36
N SER A 271 11.15 4.62 -21.46
CA SER A 271 10.52 4.51 -22.79
C SER A 271 9.58 3.30 -22.90
N LEU A 272 9.97 2.14 -22.35
CA LEU A 272 9.13 0.95 -22.29
C LEU A 272 7.89 1.21 -21.42
N LYS A 273 8.11 1.83 -20.25
CA LYS A 273 7.04 2.22 -19.33
C LYS A 273 6.02 3.15 -19.99
N ILE A 274 6.49 4.20 -20.69
CA ILE A 274 5.63 5.11 -21.46
C ILE A 274 4.85 4.36 -22.54
N GLY A 275 5.51 3.47 -23.27
CA GLY A 275 4.87 2.66 -24.30
C GLY A 275 3.71 1.84 -23.73
N LEU A 276 3.99 1.04 -22.70
CA LEU A 276 2.98 0.22 -22.04
C LEU A 276 1.85 1.07 -21.44
N PHE A 277 2.17 2.21 -20.81
CA PHE A 277 1.18 3.14 -20.27
C PHE A 277 0.25 3.70 -21.35
N VAL A 278 0.78 4.08 -22.52
CA VAL A 278 -0.03 4.47 -23.68
C VAL A 278 -0.95 3.32 -24.09
N GLY A 279 -0.44 2.10 -24.17
CA GLY A 279 -1.23 0.90 -24.47
C GLY A 279 -2.41 0.72 -23.51
N ALA A 280 -2.13 0.77 -22.20
CA ALA A 280 -3.14 0.69 -21.15
C ALA A 280 -4.21 1.78 -21.30
N GLU A 281 -3.79 3.04 -21.50
CA GLU A 281 -4.69 4.18 -21.66
C GLU A 281 -5.54 4.10 -22.94
N LEU A 282 -5.03 3.55 -24.04
CA LEU A 282 -5.85 3.30 -25.23
C LEU A 282 -7.04 2.38 -24.91
N ILE A 283 -6.80 1.32 -24.15
CA ILE A 283 -7.86 0.40 -23.70
C ILE A 283 -8.82 1.13 -22.75
N VAL A 284 -8.30 1.79 -21.72
CA VAL A 284 -9.08 2.46 -20.68
C VAL A 284 -9.97 3.56 -21.26
N LEU A 285 -9.44 4.44 -22.10
CA LEU A 285 -10.20 5.52 -22.74
C LEU A 285 -11.28 4.98 -23.68
N SER A 286 -10.98 3.89 -24.41
CA SER A 286 -11.94 3.22 -25.28
C SER A 286 -13.07 2.57 -24.47
N PHE A 287 -12.71 1.87 -23.40
CA PHE A 287 -13.65 1.28 -22.45
C PHE A 287 -14.53 2.33 -21.79
N LEU A 288 -13.96 3.47 -21.42
CA LEU A 288 -14.69 4.58 -20.82
C LEU A 288 -15.72 5.20 -21.78
N LEU A 289 -15.39 5.34 -23.07
CA LEU A 289 -16.35 5.78 -24.08
C LEU A 289 -17.46 4.75 -24.30
N PHE A 290 -17.13 3.46 -24.29
CA PHE A 290 -18.09 2.36 -24.34
C PHE A 290 -19.07 2.44 -23.15
N VAL A 291 -18.57 2.52 -21.92
CA VAL A 291 -19.38 2.66 -20.70
C VAL A 291 -20.20 3.96 -20.73
N SER A 292 -19.62 5.07 -21.22
CA SER A 292 -20.33 6.35 -21.40
C SER A 292 -21.52 6.25 -22.37
N MET A 293 -21.52 5.29 -23.30
CA MET A 293 -22.66 5.02 -24.17
C MET A 293 -23.75 4.20 -23.47
N LEU A 294 -23.38 3.37 -22.50
CA LEU A 294 -24.34 2.60 -21.69
C LEU A 294 -25.05 3.48 -20.65
N PHE A 295 -24.33 4.41 -20.00
CA PHE A 295 -24.87 5.23 -18.91
C PHE A 295 -25.10 6.69 -19.30
N LYS A 296 -26.20 7.29 -18.82
CA LYS A 296 -26.52 8.72 -19.04
C LYS A 296 -25.87 9.65 -18.01
N SER A 297 -25.53 9.12 -16.84
CA SER A 297 -24.99 9.86 -15.70
C SER A 297 -23.47 9.79 -15.73
N THR A 298 -22.79 10.93 -15.64
CA THR A 298 -21.33 10.98 -15.55
C THR A 298 -20.82 10.18 -14.37
N PHE A 299 -21.49 10.31 -13.24
CA PHE A 299 -21.11 9.61 -12.02
C PHE A 299 -21.12 8.09 -12.23
N ASN A 300 -22.20 7.55 -12.81
CA ASN A 300 -22.32 6.10 -13.02
C ASN A 300 -21.27 5.57 -14.00
N THR A 301 -20.97 6.34 -15.07
CA THR A 301 -19.91 5.98 -16.00
C THR A 301 -18.59 5.82 -15.27
N LEU A 302 -18.18 6.82 -14.50
CA LEU A 302 -16.90 6.79 -13.76
C LEU A 302 -16.85 5.62 -12.79
N MET A 303 -17.89 5.45 -11.97
CA MET A 303 -17.90 4.41 -10.93
C MET A 303 -17.87 3.00 -11.50
N VAL A 304 -18.68 2.73 -12.54
CA VAL A 304 -18.69 1.41 -13.18
C VAL A 304 -17.36 1.16 -13.90
N SER A 305 -16.79 2.16 -14.56
CA SER A 305 -15.49 2.02 -15.21
C SER A 305 -14.39 1.68 -14.19
N ILE A 306 -14.28 2.46 -13.11
CA ILE A 306 -13.29 2.22 -12.04
C ILE A 306 -13.51 0.85 -11.40
N PHE A 307 -14.75 0.51 -11.04
CA PHE A 307 -15.07 -0.77 -10.42
C PHE A 307 -14.67 -1.96 -11.31
N VAL A 308 -14.99 -1.93 -12.60
CA VAL A 308 -14.67 -3.04 -13.53
C VAL A 308 -13.15 -3.14 -13.74
N LEU A 309 -12.46 -2.01 -13.90
CA LEU A 309 -11.00 -2.00 -14.10
C LEU A 309 -10.27 -2.52 -12.85
N LEU A 310 -10.63 -2.05 -11.66
CA LEU A 310 -10.01 -2.51 -10.40
C LEU A 310 -10.33 -3.96 -10.09
N SER A 311 -11.59 -4.39 -10.26
CA SER A 311 -11.96 -5.79 -10.06
C SER A 311 -11.21 -6.70 -11.03
N GLY A 312 -11.08 -6.29 -12.29
CA GLY A 312 -10.31 -7.02 -13.29
C GLY A 312 -8.82 -7.05 -13.00
N TYR A 313 -8.25 -5.95 -12.51
CA TYR A 313 -6.85 -5.87 -12.05
C TYR A 313 -6.58 -6.90 -10.94
N VAL A 314 -7.38 -6.89 -9.88
CA VAL A 314 -7.24 -7.81 -8.74
C VAL A 314 -7.44 -9.27 -9.18
N LEU A 315 -8.48 -9.56 -9.96
CA LEU A 315 -8.74 -10.92 -10.43
C LEU A 315 -7.61 -11.47 -11.32
N THR A 316 -6.94 -10.59 -12.08
CA THR A 316 -5.80 -10.99 -12.92
C THR A 316 -4.58 -11.34 -12.08
N ASP A 317 -4.40 -10.66 -10.95
CA ASP A 317 -3.33 -10.98 -10.02
C ASP A 317 -3.54 -12.34 -9.35
N SER A 318 -4.77 -12.63 -8.94
CA SER A 318 -5.08 -13.88 -8.23
C SER A 318 -5.03 -15.14 -9.11
N VAL A 319 -5.03 -15.00 -10.44
CA VAL A 319 -5.12 -16.15 -11.36
C VAL A 319 -4.03 -16.05 -12.42
N SER A 320 -2.97 -16.84 -12.28
CA SER A 320 -1.84 -16.88 -13.22
C SER A 320 -2.27 -17.09 -14.68
N ALA A 321 -3.30 -17.90 -14.93
CA ALA A 321 -3.85 -18.10 -16.27
C ALA A 321 -4.41 -16.83 -16.94
N LEU A 322 -4.68 -15.78 -16.18
CA LEU A 322 -5.14 -14.48 -16.68
C LEU A 322 -4.00 -13.50 -16.98
N GLN A 323 -2.76 -13.80 -16.58
CA GLN A 323 -1.58 -12.95 -16.79
C GLN A 323 -1.05 -13.10 -18.23
N THR A 324 -1.88 -12.72 -19.20
CA THR A 324 -1.57 -12.85 -20.64
C THR A 324 -1.81 -11.52 -21.38
N PRO A 325 -1.11 -11.26 -22.50
CA PRO A 325 -1.33 -10.05 -23.31
C PRO A 325 -2.75 -9.91 -23.85
N LEU A 326 -3.51 -11.00 -23.94
CA LEU A 326 -4.90 -11.00 -24.41
C LEU A 326 -5.87 -10.45 -23.37
N ASN A 327 -5.56 -10.59 -22.08
CA ASN A 327 -6.39 -10.08 -21.00
C ASN A 327 -6.23 -8.56 -20.87
N ILE A 328 -7.32 -7.81 -21.10
CA ILE A 328 -7.33 -6.33 -21.03
C ILE A 328 -6.84 -5.76 -19.70
N PHE A 329 -7.03 -6.49 -18.60
CA PHE A 329 -6.69 -6.00 -17.26
C PHE A 329 -5.22 -6.21 -16.93
N HIS A 330 -4.55 -7.15 -17.59
CA HIS A 330 -3.11 -7.35 -17.42
C HIS A 330 -2.31 -6.14 -17.93
N HIS A 331 -2.82 -5.41 -18.92
CA HIS A 331 -2.21 -4.15 -19.41
C HIS A 331 -2.11 -3.05 -18.33
N LEU A 332 -2.82 -3.17 -17.21
CA LEU A 332 -2.69 -2.25 -16.07
C LEU A 332 -1.52 -2.60 -15.15
N ARG A 333 -0.85 -3.75 -15.32
CA ARG A 333 0.27 -4.25 -14.50
C ARG A 333 1.62 -3.96 -15.16
N LEU A 334 1.88 -2.67 -15.34
CA LEU A 334 3.00 -2.19 -16.16
C LEU A 334 4.36 -2.63 -15.62
N ASP A 335 4.57 -2.59 -14.30
CA ASP A 335 5.81 -3.01 -13.64
C ASP A 335 6.07 -4.50 -13.82
N GLN A 336 5.05 -5.33 -13.53
CA GLN A 336 5.13 -6.78 -13.67
C GLN A 336 5.46 -7.20 -15.11
N ILE A 337 4.89 -6.51 -16.11
CA ILE A 337 5.18 -6.79 -17.53
C ILE A 337 6.66 -6.49 -17.85
N ILE A 338 7.24 -5.44 -17.30
CA ILE A 338 8.65 -5.09 -17.55
C ILE A 338 9.57 -6.09 -16.85
N SER A 339 9.26 -6.48 -15.60
CA SER A 339 10.10 -7.39 -14.82
C SER A 339 10.02 -8.84 -15.29
N GLU A 340 8.83 -9.36 -15.61
CA GLU A 340 8.64 -10.80 -15.88
C GLU A 340 8.74 -11.18 -17.36
N ALA A 341 8.38 -10.27 -18.28
CA ALA A 341 8.20 -10.62 -19.69
C ALA A 341 9.36 -10.17 -20.60
N GLY A 342 10.32 -9.41 -20.08
CA GLY A 342 11.47 -8.89 -20.84
C GLY A 342 11.08 -7.87 -21.94
N THR A 343 12.11 -7.30 -22.58
CA THR A 343 11.95 -6.15 -23.52
C THR A 343 11.21 -6.52 -24.81
N GLY A 344 11.34 -7.76 -25.29
CA GLY A 344 10.75 -8.23 -26.55
C GLY A 344 9.21 -8.35 -26.51
N VAL A 345 8.63 -8.57 -25.33
CA VAL A 345 7.20 -8.84 -25.18
C VAL A 345 6.37 -7.54 -25.18
N VAL A 346 6.97 -6.38 -24.90
CA VAL A 346 6.29 -5.07 -24.87
C VAL A 346 5.55 -4.76 -26.18
N TRP A 347 6.13 -5.11 -27.33
CA TRP A 347 5.48 -4.89 -28.63
C TRP A 347 4.20 -5.71 -28.80
N THR A 348 4.14 -6.91 -28.20
CA THR A 348 2.93 -7.74 -28.24
C THR A 348 1.82 -7.08 -27.43
N TYR A 349 2.13 -6.52 -26.25
CA TYR A 349 1.17 -5.75 -25.44
C TYR A 349 0.64 -4.54 -26.21
N LEU A 350 1.51 -3.76 -26.84
CA LEU A 350 1.09 -2.61 -27.66
C LEU A 350 0.14 -3.01 -28.79
N LEU A 351 0.41 -4.13 -29.47
CA LEU A 351 -0.44 -4.65 -30.53
C LEU A 351 -1.82 -5.07 -29.99
N PHE A 352 -1.86 -5.84 -28.90
CA PHE A 352 -3.11 -6.27 -28.28
C PHE A 352 -3.90 -5.09 -27.70
N ALA A 353 -3.23 -4.07 -27.17
CA ALA A 353 -3.87 -2.84 -26.71
C ALA A 353 -4.53 -2.08 -27.86
N ALA A 354 -3.84 -1.92 -28.99
CA ALA A 354 -4.41 -1.30 -30.18
C ALA A 354 -5.59 -2.11 -30.74
N MET A 355 -5.50 -3.44 -30.72
CA MET A 355 -6.59 -4.35 -31.11
C MET A 355 -7.83 -4.14 -30.22
N TRP A 356 -7.66 -4.21 -28.89
CA TRP A 356 -8.76 -4.04 -27.93
C TRP A 356 -9.40 -2.66 -28.00
N SER A 357 -8.58 -1.60 -28.09
CA SER A 357 -9.05 -0.24 -28.30
C SER A 357 -9.91 -0.13 -29.56
N THR A 358 -9.46 -0.70 -30.67
CA THR A 358 -10.19 -0.71 -31.95
C THR A 358 -11.51 -1.46 -31.83
N ILE A 359 -11.52 -2.63 -31.18
CA ILE A 359 -12.73 -3.42 -30.93
C ILE A 359 -13.72 -2.63 -30.08
N LEU A 360 -13.28 -2.07 -28.95
CA LEU A 360 -14.13 -1.31 -28.01
C LEU A 360 -14.72 -0.06 -28.67
N ILE A 361 -13.92 0.68 -29.45
CA ILE A 361 -14.42 1.83 -30.23
C ILE A 361 -15.39 1.36 -31.30
N GLY A 362 -15.07 0.29 -32.04
CA GLY A 362 -15.96 -0.30 -33.04
C GLY A 362 -17.34 -0.62 -32.44
N ILE A 363 -17.37 -1.31 -31.31
CA ILE A 363 -18.60 -1.61 -30.55
C ILE A 363 -19.29 -0.30 -30.13
N THR A 364 -18.56 0.68 -29.61
CA THR A 364 -19.11 1.99 -29.17
C THR A 364 -19.81 2.74 -30.31
N LEU A 365 -19.24 2.67 -31.52
CA LEU A 365 -19.80 3.26 -32.73
C LEU A 365 -21.10 2.55 -33.15
N LEU A 366 -21.10 1.21 -33.13
CA LEU A 366 -22.23 0.36 -33.52
C LEU A 366 -23.37 0.36 -32.49
N LEU A 367 -23.08 0.60 -31.22
CA LEU A 367 -24.08 0.57 -30.15
C LEU A 367 -25.24 1.54 -30.46
N PRO A 368 -26.48 1.02 -30.63
CA PRO A 368 -27.62 1.88 -30.84
C PRO A 368 -27.85 2.71 -29.58
N GLU A 369 -28.30 3.94 -29.78
CA GLU A 369 -28.68 4.81 -28.67
C GLU A 369 -30.01 4.34 -28.07
N LYS A 370 -30.05 3.15 -27.49
CA LYS A 370 -31.19 2.76 -26.67
C LYS A 370 -31.20 3.70 -25.48
N SER A 371 -32.30 4.43 -25.30
CA SER A 371 -32.59 5.10 -24.04
C SER A 371 -32.54 4.03 -22.97
N GLY A 372 -31.47 3.99 -22.15
CA GLY A 372 -31.22 2.94 -21.17
C GLY A 372 -32.46 2.68 -20.31
N ARG A 373 -33.28 1.71 -20.72
CA ARG A 373 -34.41 1.17 -19.96
C ARG A 373 -33.97 0.06 -19.03
N LEU A 374 -32.77 -0.50 -19.24
CA LEU A 374 -32.21 -1.58 -18.43
C LEU A 374 -32.09 -1.22 -16.94
N ILE A 375 -31.95 0.07 -16.60
CA ILE A 375 -31.83 0.55 -15.21
C ILE A 375 -32.52 1.91 -15.03
N GLN A 376 -33.75 2.06 -15.53
CA GLN A 376 -34.57 3.24 -15.22
C GLN A 376 -35.76 2.82 -14.35
N PHE A 377 -35.57 2.82 -13.04
CA PHE A 377 -36.68 2.89 -12.09
C PHE A 377 -37.26 4.31 -12.06
N THR A 378 -37.73 4.82 -13.21
CA THR A 378 -38.49 6.08 -13.25
C THR A 378 -39.90 5.80 -12.75
N THR A 379 -40.05 5.65 -11.44
CA THR A 379 -41.35 5.91 -10.83
C THR A 379 -41.57 7.42 -10.90
N VAL A 380 -42.51 7.86 -11.75
CA VAL A 380 -43.03 9.22 -11.71
C VAL A 380 -43.75 9.39 -10.37
N ARG A 381 -42.98 9.65 -9.31
CA ARG A 381 -43.54 9.94 -7.98
C ARG A 381 -44.02 11.39 -8.00
N GLN A 382 -45.31 11.58 -7.77
CA GLN A 382 -45.90 12.91 -7.61
C GLN A 382 -45.08 13.74 -6.61
N ALA A 383 -44.94 15.04 -6.89
CA ALA A 383 -44.12 15.94 -6.08
C ALA A 383 -44.53 15.96 -4.59
N PHE A 384 -45.81 15.69 -4.32
CA PHE A 384 -46.42 15.63 -3.00
C PHE A 384 -47.28 14.37 -2.90
N ARG A 385 -47.08 13.56 -1.85
CA ARG A 385 -47.83 12.32 -1.61
C ARG A 385 -49.28 12.56 -1.12
N SER A 386 -49.63 13.80 -0.75
CA SER A 386 -50.89 14.11 -0.06
C SER A 386 -51.58 15.42 -0.45
N GLY A 387 -51.13 16.16 -1.47
CA GLY A 387 -51.74 17.47 -1.82
C GLY A 387 -51.68 18.54 -0.71
N GLN A 388 -51.09 18.24 0.44
CA GLN A 388 -50.95 19.18 1.55
C GLN A 388 -49.85 20.19 1.22
N THR A 389 -50.26 21.45 1.02
CA THR A 389 -49.38 22.59 0.74
C THR A 389 -48.91 23.31 2.01
N ARG A 390 -49.47 22.96 3.18
CA ARG A 390 -49.08 23.55 4.46
C ARG A 390 -47.88 22.82 5.07
N PRO A 391 -46.81 23.52 5.46
CA PRO A 391 -45.67 22.91 6.11
C PRO A 391 -46.10 22.43 7.51
N THR A 392 -46.10 21.11 7.72
CA THR A 392 -46.34 20.50 9.05
C THR A 392 -45.08 20.46 9.91
N ARG A 393 -43.91 20.79 9.33
CA ARG A 393 -42.59 20.72 9.98
C ARG A 393 -41.82 22.03 9.83
N GLY A 394 -40.82 22.25 10.70
CA GLY A 394 -39.96 23.44 10.68
C GLY A 394 -39.22 23.65 9.35
N ARG A 395 -38.88 24.91 9.03
CA ARG A 395 -38.30 25.31 7.72
C ARG A 395 -37.03 24.53 7.37
N LEU A 396 -36.13 24.31 8.32
CA LEU A 396 -34.87 23.58 8.12
C LEU A 396 -35.14 22.12 7.70
N TRP A 397 -36.03 21.43 8.41
CA TRP A 397 -36.34 20.04 8.12
C TRP A 397 -37.04 19.86 6.77
N ASN A 398 -37.83 20.85 6.33
CA ASN A 398 -38.39 20.83 4.98
C ASN A 398 -37.29 20.89 3.91
N VAL A 399 -36.21 21.64 4.13
CA VAL A 399 -35.04 21.64 3.25
C VAL A 399 -34.33 20.29 3.27
N VAL A 400 -34.10 19.69 4.45
CA VAL A 400 -33.47 18.37 4.59
C VAL A 400 -34.27 17.30 3.82
N VAL A 401 -35.59 17.24 4.02
CA VAL A 401 -36.47 16.30 3.32
C VAL A 401 -36.50 16.57 1.81
N PHE A 402 -36.43 17.83 1.40
CA PHE A 402 -36.35 18.20 -0.02
C PHE A 402 -35.05 17.68 -0.65
N GLU A 403 -33.90 17.89 -0.01
CA GLU A 403 -32.60 17.40 -0.48
C GLU A 403 -32.56 15.87 -0.52
N TRP A 404 -33.12 15.19 0.49
CA TRP A 404 -33.23 13.73 0.52
C TRP A 404 -34.03 13.20 -0.67
N ARG A 405 -35.18 13.81 -0.97
CA ARG A 405 -36.00 13.46 -2.13
C ARG A 405 -35.27 13.76 -3.44
N LYS A 406 -34.50 14.85 -3.49
CA LYS A 406 -33.69 15.22 -4.65
C LYS A 406 -32.61 14.17 -4.92
N LEU A 407 -31.90 13.73 -3.88
CA LEU A 407 -30.88 12.69 -3.96
C LEU A 407 -31.46 11.36 -4.45
N LEU A 408 -32.58 10.90 -3.86
CA LEU A 408 -33.26 9.68 -4.28
C LEU A 408 -33.76 9.75 -5.73
N ARG A 409 -34.30 10.89 -6.18
CA ARG A 409 -34.78 11.05 -7.57
C ARG A 409 -33.65 11.05 -8.59
N LYS A 410 -32.46 11.55 -8.23
CA LYS A 410 -31.28 11.46 -9.09
C LYS A 410 -30.78 10.02 -9.23
N GLY A 411 -31.14 9.13 -8.28
CA GLY A 411 -30.70 7.74 -8.24
C GLY A 411 -29.20 7.57 -7.96
N GLN A 412 -28.41 8.64 -7.80
CA GLN A 412 -26.96 8.53 -7.62
C GLN A 412 -26.60 7.71 -6.37
N LEU A 413 -27.32 7.94 -5.26
CA LEU A 413 -27.12 7.19 -4.01
C LEU A 413 -27.34 5.67 -4.19
N THR A 414 -28.36 5.25 -4.95
CA THR A 414 -28.60 3.82 -5.14
C THR A 414 -27.48 3.18 -5.94
N HIS A 415 -26.93 3.87 -6.95
CA HIS A 415 -25.80 3.36 -7.71
C HIS A 415 -24.53 3.26 -6.86
N VAL A 416 -24.23 4.29 -6.02
CA VAL A 416 -23.11 4.23 -5.07
C VAL A 416 -23.24 3.03 -4.18
N LEU A 417 -24.39 2.87 -3.53
CA LEU A 417 -24.63 1.74 -2.63
C LEU A 417 -24.52 0.41 -3.36
N THR A 418 -25.10 0.25 -4.55
CA THR A 418 -24.97 -1.00 -5.31
C THR A 418 -23.52 -1.34 -5.63
N ILE A 419 -22.71 -0.36 -6.07
CA ILE A 419 -21.31 -0.60 -6.41
C ILE A 419 -20.49 -0.88 -5.14
N SER A 420 -20.68 -0.12 -4.07
CA SER A 420 -20.02 -0.37 -2.79
C SER A 420 -20.38 -1.75 -2.24
N LEU A 421 -21.65 -2.17 -2.30
CA LEU A 421 -22.07 -3.49 -1.85
C LEU A 421 -21.46 -4.61 -2.70
N LEU A 422 -21.41 -4.46 -4.03
CA LEU A 422 -20.74 -5.42 -4.91
C LEU A 422 -19.25 -5.55 -4.60
N PHE A 423 -18.57 -4.42 -4.36
CA PHE A 423 -17.16 -4.41 -3.97
C PHE A 423 -16.94 -5.10 -2.62
N ILE A 424 -17.77 -4.81 -1.63
CA ILE A 424 -17.70 -5.43 -0.30
C ILE A 424 -17.94 -6.95 -0.39
N VAL A 425 -18.92 -7.39 -1.17
CA VAL A 425 -19.19 -8.82 -1.37
C VAL A 425 -18.00 -9.50 -2.07
N GLY A 426 -17.46 -8.90 -3.13
CA GLY A 426 -16.29 -9.43 -3.83
C GLY A 426 -15.05 -9.50 -2.93
N ALA A 427 -14.78 -8.42 -2.19
CA ALA A 427 -13.69 -8.35 -1.23
C ALA A 427 -13.84 -9.38 -0.10
N TYR A 428 -15.06 -9.63 0.37
CA TYR A 428 -15.34 -10.66 1.37
C TYR A 428 -14.97 -12.07 0.85
N PHE A 429 -15.43 -12.43 -0.35
CA PHE A 429 -15.12 -13.76 -0.90
C PHE A 429 -13.62 -13.91 -1.21
N PHE A 430 -12.96 -12.84 -1.65
CA PHE A 430 -11.51 -12.82 -1.78
C PHE A 430 -10.82 -13.05 -0.44
N LEU A 431 -11.21 -12.30 0.60
CA LEU A 431 -10.67 -12.42 1.95
C LEU A 431 -10.83 -13.85 2.50
N HIS A 432 -12.01 -14.44 2.31
CA HIS A 432 -12.28 -15.82 2.72
C HIS A 432 -11.42 -16.84 1.97
N HIS A 433 -11.22 -16.64 0.65
CA HIS A 433 -10.32 -17.48 -0.11
C HIS A 433 -8.86 -17.38 0.39
N VAL A 434 -8.39 -16.17 0.70
CA VAL A 434 -7.06 -15.95 1.29
C VAL A 434 -6.94 -16.61 2.66
N GLU A 435 -7.92 -16.46 3.54
CA GLU A 435 -7.98 -17.12 4.86
C GLU A 435 -7.80 -18.64 4.73
N THR A 436 -8.63 -19.31 3.92
CA THR A 436 -8.57 -20.78 3.74
C THR A 436 -7.23 -21.25 3.15
N THR A 437 -6.63 -20.47 2.26
CA THR A 437 -5.36 -20.82 1.61
C THR A 437 -4.20 -20.68 2.61
N LYS A 438 -4.21 -19.60 3.41
CA LYS A 438 -3.19 -19.35 4.46
C LYS A 438 -3.28 -20.35 5.60
N GLU A 439 -4.48 -20.73 6.02
CA GLU A 439 -4.69 -21.79 7.01
C GLU A 439 -4.12 -23.13 6.54
N ALA A 440 -4.48 -23.57 5.32
CA ALA A 440 -3.96 -24.82 4.76
C ALA A 440 -2.44 -24.81 4.59
N ALA A 441 -1.88 -23.69 4.11
CA ALA A 441 -0.44 -23.52 3.97
C ALA A 441 0.30 -23.62 5.32
N TYR A 442 -0.27 -23.02 6.37
CA TYR A 442 0.32 -23.06 7.71
C TYR A 442 0.39 -24.49 8.28
N PHE A 443 -0.69 -25.28 8.17
CA PHE A 443 -0.67 -26.67 8.62
C PHE A 443 0.27 -27.54 7.79
N ASN A 444 0.33 -27.35 6.47
CA ASN A 444 1.32 -28.03 5.64
C ASN A 444 2.76 -27.70 6.07
N GLN A 445 3.02 -26.44 6.44
CA GLN A 445 4.32 -26.03 6.96
C GLN A 445 4.66 -26.71 8.29
N LEU A 446 3.71 -26.78 9.24
CA LEU A 446 3.91 -27.48 10.51
C LEU A 446 4.19 -28.98 10.31
N GLU A 447 3.51 -29.63 9.38
CA GLU A 447 3.76 -31.04 9.07
C GLU A 447 5.15 -31.26 8.44
N LEU A 448 5.59 -30.34 7.57
CA LEU A 448 6.93 -30.38 6.98
C LEU A 448 8.00 -30.12 8.04
N GLU A 449 7.81 -29.13 8.90
CA GLU A 449 8.69 -28.80 10.03
C GLU A 449 8.84 -29.99 10.97
N MET A 450 7.74 -30.64 11.35
CA MET A 450 7.78 -31.87 12.16
C MET A 450 8.55 -33.00 11.47
N LYS A 451 8.34 -33.21 10.16
CA LYS A 451 9.06 -34.24 9.39
C LYS A 451 10.55 -33.95 9.31
N ASP A 452 10.93 -32.70 9.08
CA ASP A 452 12.33 -32.27 9.02
C ASP A 452 13.02 -32.44 10.38
N ILE A 453 12.35 -32.11 11.48
CA ILE A 453 12.89 -32.37 12.82
C ILE A 453 13.11 -33.87 13.05
N GLN A 454 12.11 -34.70 12.73
CA GLN A 454 12.16 -36.15 12.96
C GLN A 454 13.17 -36.89 12.08
N HIS A 455 13.33 -36.50 10.81
CA HIS A 455 14.12 -37.25 9.83
C HIS A 455 15.47 -36.61 9.50
N LYS A 456 15.70 -35.36 9.87
CA LYS A 456 16.97 -34.66 9.63
C LYS A 456 17.61 -34.20 10.94
N MET A 457 16.91 -33.39 11.74
CA MET A 457 17.52 -32.75 12.91
C MET A 457 17.87 -33.76 14.01
N ILE A 458 16.91 -34.57 14.47
CA ILE A 458 17.16 -35.56 15.53
C ILE A 458 18.27 -36.55 15.10
N PRO A 459 18.23 -37.18 13.90
CA PRO A 459 19.29 -38.07 13.46
C PRO A 459 20.68 -37.41 13.37
N MET A 460 20.75 -36.14 12.97
CA MET A 460 22.00 -35.38 12.92
C MET A 460 22.64 -35.24 14.31
N TYR A 461 21.84 -34.90 15.33
CA TYR A 461 22.35 -34.82 16.70
C TYR A 461 22.64 -36.20 17.31
N GLU A 462 21.88 -37.25 16.95
CA GLU A 462 22.17 -38.63 17.35
C GLU A 462 23.50 -39.14 16.78
N GLU A 463 23.80 -38.82 15.52
CA GLU A 463 25.07 -39.16 14.86
C GLU A 463 26.24 -38.39 15.51
N GLY A 464 26.08 -37.09 15.75
CA GLY A 464 27.07 -36.29 16.47
C GLY A 464 27.33 -36.82 17.89
N LEU A 465 26.27 -37.17 18.62
CA LEU A 465 26.35 -37.77 19.95
C LEU A 465 27.11 -39.10 19.95
N ALA A 466 26.92 -39.94 18.92
CA ALA A 466 27.66 -41.19 18.76
C ALA A 466 29.15 -40.93 18.46
N GLY A 467 29.45 -39.92 17.66
CA GLY A 467 30.82 -39.48 17.37
C GLY A 467 31.58 -39.01 18.61
N PHE A 468 31.01 -38.09 19.38
CA PHE A 468 31.65 -37.58 20.60
C PHE A 468 31.83 -38.65 21.68
N ARG A 469 30.89 -39.61 21.79
CA ARG A 469 31.04 -40.75 22.70
C ARG A 469 32.21 -41.66 22.31
N ALA A 470 32.44 -41.88 21.01
CA ALA A 470 33.59 -42.64 20.55
C ALA A 470 34.91 -41.89 20.80
N GLU A 471 34.93 -40.57 20.59
CA GLU A 471 36.12 -39.73 20.84
C GLU A 471 36.46 -39.62 22.34
N LEU A 472 35.45 -39.63 23.22
CA LEU A 472 35.64 -39.68 24.68
C LEU A 472 36.32 -40.98 25.14
N GLU A 473 36.08 -42.11 24.47
CA GLU A 473 36.74 -43.38 24.79
C GLU A 473 38.25 -43.35 24.45
N ASP A 474 38.68 -42.50 23.52
CA ASP A 474 40.06 -42.38 23.03
C ASP A 474 40.82 -41.16 23.63
N ALA A 475 40.19 -40.36 24.50
CA ALA A 475 40.76 -39.12 25.04
C ALA A 475 41.69 -39.34 26.26
N ASP A 476 42.94 -38.86 26.17
CA ASP A 476 44.01 -39.08 27.17
C ASP A 476 44.19 -37.94 28.22
N ASP A 477 43.56 -36.77 28.05
CA ASP A 477 43.71 -35.59 28.95
C ASP A 477 42.37 -35.14 29.56
N ASP A 478 42.41 -34.77 30.84
CA ASP A 478 41.23 -34.44 31.67
C ASP A 478 40.46 -33.22 31.11
N ILE A 479 41.16 -32.24 30.54
CA ILE A 479 40.56 -31.03 29.95
C ILE A 479 39.76 -31.38 28.69
N HIS A 480 40.27 -32.31 27.88
CA HIS A 480 39.61 -32.73 26.64
C HIS A 480 38.38 -33.61 26.94
N GLN A 481 38.47 -34.45 27.97
CA GLN A 481 37.33 -35.24 28.46
C GLN A 481 36.20 -34.34 28.98
N GLU A 482 36.52 -33.28 29.75
CA GLU A 482 35.52 -32.31 30.24
C GLU A 482 34.78 -31.63 29.08
N GLN A 483 35.50 -31.19 28.05
CA GLN A 483 34.91 -30.58 26.86
C GLN A 483 34.01 -31.54 26.07
N LEU A 484 34.46 -32.77 25.83
CA LEU A 484 33.66 -33.79 25.14
C LEU A 484 32.40 -34.14 25.92
N GLN A 485 32.47 -34.13 27.26
CA GLN A 485 31.32 -34.38 28.11
C GLN A 485 30.29 -33.25 28.04
N ASP A 486 30.73 -31.99 28.01
CA ASP A 486 29.86 -30.84 27.75
C ASP A 486 29.16 -30.94 26.38
N TYR A 487 29.88 -31.37 25.32
CA TYR A 487 29.29 -31.59 24.00
C TYR A 487 28.24 -32.71 23.98
N ILE A 488 28.51 -33.82 24.67
CA ILE A 488 27.57 -34.94 24.83
C ILE A 488 26.30 -34.49 25.55
N GLU A 489 26.44 -33.73 26.64
CA GLU A 489 25.30 -33.18 27.39
C GLU A 489 24.48 -32.20 26.54
N GLY A 490 25.16 -31.33 25.76
CA GLY A 490 24.51 -30.42 24.82
C GLY A 490 23.72 -31.15 23.73
N HIS A 491 24.31 -32.16 23.09
CA HIS A 491 23.64 -32.94 22.05
C HIS A 491 22.44 -33.73 22.58
N GLN A 492 22.55 -34.32 23.77
CA GLN A 492 21.42 -34.99 24.42
C GLN A 492 20.29 -34.01 24.73
N ALA A 493 20.62 -32.83 25.27
CA ALA A 493 19.64 -31.80 25.58
C ALA A 493 18.96 -31.24 24.30
N ALA A 494 19.68 -31.16 23.18
CA ALA A 494 19.13 -30.79 21.88
C ALA A 494 18.14 -31.85 21.36
N ILE A 495 18.49 -33.15 21.43
CA ILE A 495 17.59 -34.25 21.05
C ILE A 495 16.30 -34.20 21.87
N ASP A 496 16.42 -34.13 23.20
CA ASP A 496 15.26 -34.07 24.12
C ASP A 496 14.35 -32.86 23.80
N LEU A 497 14.96 -31.73 23.41
CA LEU A 497 14.24 -30.52 23.02
C LEU A 497 13.52 -30.68 21.68
N TYR A 498 14.15 -31.27 20.67
CA TYR A 498 13.52 -31.55 19.36
C TYR A 498 12.40 -32.59 19.48
N GLU A 499 12.59 -33.64 20.30
CA GLU A 499 11.52 -34.59 20.64
C GLU A 499 10.33 -33.88 21.29
N LYS A 500 10.60 -33.03 22.29
CA LYS A 500 9.57 -32.21 22.91
C LYS A 500 8.88 -31.28 21.91
N TRP A 501 9.63 -30.68 20.98
CA TRP A 501 9.07 -29.80 19.98
C TRP A 501 8.10 -30.53 19.05
N THR A 502 8.49 -31.70 18.54
CA THR A 502 7.62 -32.52 17.69
C THR A 502 6.36 -32.98 18.43
N ALA A 503 6.48 -33.39 19.69
CA ALA A 503 5.34 -33.76 20.52
C ALA A 503 4.36 -32.59 20.74
N VAL A 504 4.90 -31.39 20.94
CA VAL A 504 4.12 -30.16 21.09
C VAL A 504 3.45 -29.75 19.78
N ILE A 505 4.12 -29.86 18.62
CA ILE A 505 3.51 -29.66 17.30
C ILE A 505 2.34 -30.64 17.09
N GLU A 506 2.58 -31.94 17.32
CA GLU A 506 1.58 -32.98 17.12
C GLU A 506 0.34 -32.76 18.02
N ASN A 507 0.56 -32.43 19.30
CA ASN A 507 -0.51 -32.08 20.24
C ASN A 507 -1.22 -30.79 19.80
N GLY A 508 -0.50 -29.81 19.25
CA GLY A 508 -1.07 -28.58 18.72
C GLY A 508 -2.01 -28.83 17.53
N ILE A 509 -1.59 -29.64 16.56
CA ILE A 509 -2.40 -30.03 15.39
C ILE A 509 -3.65 -30.78 15.84
N LYS A 510 -3.51 -31.81 16.67
CA LYS A 510 -4.65 -32.57 17.24
C LYS A 510 -5.56 -31.69 18.10
N GLY A 511 -4.97 -30.75 18.83
CA GLY A 511 -5.66 -29.76 19.63
C GLY A 511 -6.55 -28.87 18.77
N TYR A 512 -6.02 -28.37 17.66
CA TYR A 512 -6.79 -27.59 16.69
C TYR A 512 -7.97 -28.38 16.09
N GLU A 513 -7.74 -29.63 15.66
CA GLU A 513 -8.79 -30.50 15.12
C GLU A 513 -9.90 -30.81 16.13
N SER A 514 -9.58 -30.81 17.42
CA SER A 514 -10.51 -31.08 18.53
C SER A 514 -11.09 -29.82 19.17
N GLU A 515 -10.87 -28.64 18.57
CA GLU A 515 -11.27 -27.33 19.10
C GLU A 515 -10.68 -26.99 20.48
N ASN A 516 -9.57 -27.62 20.86
CA ASN A 516 -8.80 -27.29 22.05
C ASN A 516 -7.67 -26.31 21.69
N TRP A 517 -8.01 -25.02 21.69
CA TRP A 517 -7.10 -23.94 21.31
C TRP A 517 -5.90 -23.81 22.25
N LYS A 518 -6.04 -24.23 23.50
CA LYS A 518 -4.95 -24.21 24.49
C LYS A 518 -3.75 -25.05 24.05
N SER A 519 -3.98 -26.30 23.64
CA SER A 519 -2.92 -27.18 23.12
C SER A 519 -2.23 -26.57 21.90
N PHE A 520 -2.98 -25.85 21.06
CA PHE A 520 -2.42 -25.18 19.89
C PHE A 520 -1.54 -23.98 20.28
N TYR A 521 -1.96 -23.16 21.23
CA TYR A 521 -1.15 -22.03 21.71
C TYR A 521 0.09 -22.46 22.50
N GLU A 522 0.05 -23.61 23.18
CA GLU A 522 1.26 -24.19 23.79
C GLU A 522 2.37 -24.40 22.76
N HIS A 523 2.01 -24.82 21.53
CA HIS A 523 2.97 -24.91 20.43
C HIS A 523 3.51 -23.56 19.99
N GLN A 524 2.65 -22.56 19.78
CA GLN A 524 3.10 -21.23 19.38
C GLN A 524 3.99 -20.58 20.44
N ILE A 525 3.63 -20.70 21.72
CA ILE A 525 4.45 -20.23 22.85
C ILE A 525 5.80 -20.95 22.85
N PHE A 526 5.82 -22.27 22.65
CA PHE A 526 7.07 -23.02 22.60
C PHE A 526 7.99 -22.51 21.48
N LYS A 527 7.46 -22.30 20.28
CA LYS A 527 8.21 -21.78 19.12
C LYS A 527 8.73 -20.36 19.34
N ILE A 528 7.91 -19.45 19.86
CA ILE A 528 8.31 -18.08 20.19
C ILE A 528 9.44 -18.08 21.22
N LYS A 529 9.36 -18.90 22.27
CA LYS A 529 10.40 -19.03 23.30
C LYS A 529 11.70 -19.65 22.76
N LEU A 530 11.57 -20.62 21.86
CA LEU A 530 12.70 -21.26 21.18
C LEU A 530 13.50 -20.27 20.36
N LEU A 531 12.83 -19.49 19.52
CA LEU A 531 13.48 -18.51 18.67
C LEU A 531 13.87 -17.23 19.42
N GLY A 532 13.27 -16.98 20.60
CA GLY A 532 13.59 -15.89 21.51
C GLY A 532 14.73 -16.18 22.51
N GLY A 533 15.43 -17.31 22.38
CA GLY A 533 16.63 -17.64 23.17
C GLY A 533 16.39 -18.20 24.57
N GLU A 534 15.18 -18.66 24.92
CA GLU A 534 14.93 -19.20 26.27
C GLU A 534 15.60 -20.59 26.51
N PHE A 535 15.99 -21.28 25.43
CA PHE A 535 16.61 -22.61 25.46
C PHE A 535 18.08 -22.61 25.01
N ASP A 536 18.83 -21.53 25.28
CA ASP A 536 20.21 -21.34 24.78
C ASP A 536 21.21 -22.38 25.28
N LYS A 537 21.08 -22.87 26.53
CA LYS A 537 22.05 -23.81 27.11
C LYS A 537 22.17 -25.15 26.36
N PRO A 538 21.06 -25.79 25.91
CA PRO A 538 21.11 -26.96 25.03
C PRO A 538 21.58 -26.71 23.58
N LEU A 539 21.56 -25.48 23.09
CA LEU A 539 21.53 -25.17 21.64
C LEU A 539 22.54 -24.08 21.24
N ASN A 540 23.80 -24.19 21.69
CA ASN A 540 24.91 -23.24 21.42
C ASN A 540 25.16 -22.87 19.93
N TYR A 541 24.36 -23.36 18.98
CA TYR A 541 24.52 -23.24 17.54
C TYR A 541 23.28 -22.74 16.77
N ILE A 542 22.18 -22.33 17.42
CA ILE A 542 21.06 -21.68 16.72
C ILE A 542 21.32 -20.18 16.64
N SER A 543 21.31 -19.63 15.42
CA SER A 543 21.33 -18.17 15.24
C SER A 543 20.05 -17.57 15.82
N HIS A 544 20.20 -16.68 16.80
CA HIS A 544 19.08 -15.93 17.35
C HIS A 544 18.51 -15.00 16.29
N SER A 545 17.19 -14.99 16.18
CA SER A 545 16.48 -13.99 15.37
C SER A 545 15.85 -12.89 16.24
N LYS A 546 16.33 -12.78 17.49
CA LYS A 546 15.80 -11.85 18.50
C LYS A 546 16.43 -10.46 18.37
N ASP A 547 17.69 -10.37 17.98
CA ASP A 547 18.40 -9.10 17.81
C ASP A 547 17.66 -8.24 16.75
N GLY A 548 17.17 -7.06 17.17
CA GLY A 548 16.38 -6.14 16.34
C GLY A 548 14.87 -6.46 16.28
N PHE A 549 14.41 -7.51 16.97
CA PHE A 549 13.00 -7.95 16.98
C PHE A 549 12.45 -8.17 18.39
N GLU A 550 13.14 -7.73 19.44
CA GLU A 550 12.80 -7.97 20.84
C GLU A 550 11.35 -7.55 21.17
N PHE A 551 10.95 -6.37 20.71
CA PHE A 551 9.60 -5.84 20.90
C PHE A 551 8.54 -6.76 20.27
N GLN A 552 8.79 -7.27 19.06
CA GLN A 552 7.92 -8.22 18.38
C GLN A 552 7.79 -9.54 19.16
N TYR A 553 8.88 -10.07 19.69
CA TYR A 553 8.87 -11.31 20.48
C TYR A 553 8.02 -11.16 21.74
N ASP A 554 8.23 -10.08 22.50
CA ASP A 554 7.50 -9.80 23.75
C ASP A 554 6.00 -9.63 23.48
N VAL A 555 5.65 -8.84 22.46
CA VAL A 555 4.26 -8.66 22.03
C VAL A 555 3.64 -9.98 21.61
N SER A 556 4.34 -10.78 20.80
CA SER A 556 3.81 -12.03 20.27
C SER A 556 3.57 -13.04 21.39
N LEU A 557 4.47 -13.11 22.37
CA LEU A 557 4.34 -13.96 23.55
C LEU A 557 3.14 -13.55 24.41
N GLU A 558 3.02 -12.26 24.75
CA GLU A 558 1.94 -11.75 25.59
C GLU A 558 0.57 -11.85 24.89
N LYS A 559 0.53 -11.60 23.58
CA LYS A 559 -0.65 -11.82 22.75
C LYS A 559 -1.08 -13.29 22.74
N THR A 560 -0.13 -14.22 22.60
CA THR A 560 -0.42 -15.66 22.58
C THR A 560 -0.89 -16.14 23.96
N LYS A 561 -0.30 -15.65 25.06
CA LYS A 561 -0.79 -15.91 26.43
C LYS A 561 -2.22 -15.41 26.60
N TRP A 562 -2.51 -14.19 26.16
CA TRP A 562 -3.85 -13.61 26.24
C TRP A 562 -4.89 -14.47 25.51
N LEU A 563 -4.55 -14.94 24.30
CA LEU A 563 -5.39 -15.82 23.50
C LEU A 563 -5.64 -17.16 24.20
N MET A 564 -4.60 -17.76 24.77
CA MET A 564 -4.65 -19.03 25.51
C MET A 564 -5.49 -18.93 26.81
N GLU A 565 -5.35 -17.85 27.56
CA GLU A 565 -6.10 -17.61 28.80
C GLU A 565 -7.61 -17.45 28.58
N ARG A 566 -7.98 -16.89 27.43
CA ARG A 566 -9.37 -16.55 27.08
C ARG A 566 -10.02 -17.52 26.10
N ASP A 567 -9.32 -18.60 25.76
CA ASP A 567 -9.79 -19.67 24.88
C ASP A 567 -10.30 -19.13 23.52
N ILE A 568 -9.50 -18.24 22.92
CA ILE A 568 -9.84 -17.57 21.66
C ILE A 568 -9.34 -18.42 20.49
N GLN A 569 -10.15 -18.61 19.45
CA GLN A 569 -9.71 -19.40 18.28
C GLN A 569 -8.52 -18.74 17.56
N PRO A 570 -7.48 -19.50 17.17
CA PRO A 570 -6.31 -18.95 16.48
C PRO A 570 -6.65 -18.40 15.09
N ILE A 571 -5.87 -17.42 14.67
CA ILE A 571 -5.93 -16.80 13.33
C ILE A 571 -4.58 -17.04 12.63
N PHE A 572 -4.63 -17.34 11.34
CA PHE A 572 -3.46 -17.73 10.53
C PHE A 572 -3.04 -16.63 9.55
N PRO A 573 -1.79 -16.64 9.06
CA PRO A 573 -0.67 -17.55 9.35
C PRO A 573 0.30 -16.97 10.40
N GLY A 574 1.35 -17.72 10.73
CA GLY A 574 2.50 -17.27 11.54
C GLY A 574 2.27 -17.21 13.06
N GLU A 575 3.33 -16.97 13.81
CA GLU A 575 3.31 -16.85 15.28
C GLU A 575 3.57 -15.42 15.74
N TYR A 576 4.12 -14.58 14.86
CA TYR A 576 4.61 -13.25 15.20
C TYR A 576 3.60 -12.16 14.87
N THR A 577 3.69 -11.04 15.58
CA THR A 577 2.99 -9.80 15.26
C THR A 577 4.02 -8.79 14.80
N SER A 578 3.96 -8.36 13.54
CA SER A 578 4.80 -7.27 13.02
C SER A 578 4.52 -5.97 13.77
N THR A 579 5.59 -5.23 14.09
CA THR A 579 5.50 -4.00 14.87
C THR A 579 6.21 -2.82 14.22
N ILE A 580 5.90 -1.60 14.69
CA ILE A 580 6.59 -0.39 14.21
C ILE A 580 8.04 -0.27 14.70
N HIS A 581 8.43 -1.15 15.63
CA HIS A 581 9.76 -1.21 16.24
C HIS A 581 10.60 -2.36 15.72
N ASP A 582 10.13 -3.07 14.69
CA ASP A 582 10.90 -4.12 14.03
C ASP A 582 12.05 -3.45 13.26
N GLU A 583 13.30 -3.69 13.67
CA GLU A 583 14.48 -3.15 13.01
C GLU A 583 14.84 -4.02 11.81
N TRP A 584 14.86 -3.40 10.63
CA TRP A 584 15.35 -4.00 9.41
C TRP A 584 16.40 -3.05 8.84
N PRO A 585 17.62 -3.54 8.51
CA PRO A 585 18.56 -2.70 7.77
C PRO A 585 17.96 -2.40 6.39
N ASP A 586 18.07 -1.14 5.93
CA ASP A 586 17.40 -0.64 4.72
C ASP A 586 18.10 -1.09 3.42
N THR A 587 18.23 -2.41 3.23
CA THR A 587 18.76 -3.01 1.98
C THR A 587 17.63 -3.64 1.16
N PRO A 588 17.71 -3.69 -0.19
CA PRO A 588 16.68 -4.34 -1.02
C PRO A 588 16.42 -5.80 -0.63
N GLN A 589 17.46 -6.54 -0.23
CA GLN A 589 17.35 -7.92 0.24
C GLN A 589 16.59 -8.01 1.56
N ASN A 590 16.83 -7.07 2.47
CA ASN A 590 16.12 -6.99 3.75
C ASN A 590 14.69 -6.46 3.58
N GLU A 591 14.41 -5.60 2.61
CA GLU A 591 13.04 -5.22 2.25
C GLU A 591 12.25 -6.42 1.74
N ILE A 592 12.87 -7.27 0.90
CA ILE A 592 12.26 -8.54 0.45
C ILE A 592 12.07 -9.48 1.63
N ALA A 593 13.06 -9.62 2.52
CA ALA A 593 12.97 -10.45 3.71
C ALA A 593 11.88 -9.96 4.67
N ARG A 594 11.77 -8.64 4.86
CA ARG A 594 10.72 -7.95 5.62
C ARG A 594 9.36 -8.23 5.01
N ALA A 595 9.18 -7.97 3.72
CA ALA A 595 7.92 -8.19 3.03
C ALA A 595 7.50 -9.67 3.10
N ASN A 596 8.44 -10.60 2.96
CA ASN A 596 8.19 -12.03 3.11
C ASN A 596 7.79 -12.40 4.54
N ARG A 597 8.50 -11.88 5.56
CA ARG A 597 8.20 -12.16 6.97
C ARG A 597 6.86 -11.54 7.40
N GLU A 598 6.59 -10.32 6.98
CA GLU A 598 5.29 -9.65 7.15
C GLU A 598 4.19 -10.48 6.46
N ALA A 599 4.38 -10.92 5.21
CA ALA A 599 3.39 -11.72 4.48
C ALA A 599 3.09 -13.07 5.16
N GLN A 600 4.11 -13.73 5.71
CA GLN A 600 4.04 -14.99 6.46
C GLN A 600 3.33 -14.84 7.81
N ASN A 601 3.41 -13.66 8.44
CA ASN A 601 2.80 -13.39 9.75
C ASN A 601 1.54 -12.52 9.67
N HIS A 602 1.17 -12.05 8.47
CA HIS A 602 -0.01 -11.21 8.27
C HIS A 602 -1.29 -12.01 8.49
N LYS A 603 -1.89 -11.83 9.66
CA LYS A 603 -3.10 -12.50 10.14
C LYS A 603 -4.33 -12.13 9.31
N VAL A 604 -4.97 -13.14 8.70
CA VAL A 604 -6.17 -12.96 7.87
C VAL A 604 -7.34 -13.80 8.42
N ASN A 605 -8.51 -13.18 8.57
CA ASN A 605 -9.72 -13.88 8.98
C ASN A 605 -10.99 -13.22 8.40
N ALA A 606 -11.94 -14.01 7.91
CA ALA A 606 -13.18 -13.49 7.32
C ALA A 606 -14.36 -13.41 8.31
N SER A 607 -14.15 -13.54 9.63
CA SER A 607 -15.22 -13.33 10.62
C SER A 607 -15.76 -11.89 10.59
N GLY A 608 -16.96 -11.67 11.13
CA GLY A 608 -17.63 -10.37 11.12
C GLY A 608 -16.80 -9.23 11.73
N LEU A 609 -16.24 -9.43 12.93
CA LEU A 609 -15.39 -8.43 13.59
C LEU A 609 -14.05 -8.25 12.87
N TYR A 610 -13.42 -9.33 12.40
CA TYR A 610 -12.11 -9.25 11.76
C TYR A 610 -12.19 -8.69 10.32
N SER A 611 -13.29 -8.94 9.61
CA SER A 611 -13.59 -8.26 8.33
C SER A 611 -13.74 -6.75 8.52
N LEU A 612 -14.30 -6.30 9.65
CA LEU A 612 -14.30 -4.88 9.99
C LEU A 612 -12.90 -4.37 10.34
N PHE A 613 -12.07 -5.17 11.00
CA PHE A 613 -10.67 -4.82 11.24
C PHE A 613 -9.93 -4.58 9.92
N HIS A 614 -10.02 -5.52 8.97
CA HIS A 614 -9.43 -5.38 7.63
C HIS A 614 -9.98 -4.18 6.84
N PHE A 615 -11.24 -3.79 7.06
CA PHE A 615 -11.80 -2.57 6.46
C PHE A 615 -11.06 -1.30 6.88
N TYR A 616 -10.56 -1.24 8.12
CA TYR A 616 -9.71 -0.15 8.60
C TYR A 616 -8.25 -0.34 8.21
N GLU A 617 -7.71 -1.56 8.37
CA GLU A 617 -6.31 -1.90 8.07
C GLU A 617 -5.94 -1.62 6.61
N TYR A 618 -6.81 -1.99 5.66
CA TYR A 618 -6.59 -1.74 4.23
C TYR A 618 -7.09 -0.37 3.76
N TYR A 619 -7.38 0.56 4.67
CA TYR A 619 -7.83 1.93 4.37
C TYR A 619 -9.05 2.03 3.42
N ILE A 620 -9.90 0.99 3.35
CA ILE A 620 -11.06 0.92 2.44
C ILE A 620 -12.03 2.08 2.70
N TYR A 621 -12.12 2.54 3.96
CA TYR A 621 -12.92 3.68 4.35
C TYR A 621 -12.53 4.99 3.65
N ILE A 622 -11.26 5.20 3.27
CA ILE A 622 -10.81 6.39 2.52
C ILE A 622 -11.45 6.41 1.13
N GLY A 623 -11.47 5.27 0.44
CA GLY A 623 -12.16 5.13 -0.83
C GLY A 623 -13.65 5.50 -0.72
N LEU A 624 -14.33 5.03 0.32
CA LEU A 624 -15.73 5.39 0.60
C LEU A 624 -15.90 6.88 0.93
N LEU A 625 -14.98 7.48 1.70
CA LEU A 625 -14.98 8.92 2.00
C LEU A 625 -14.91 9.75 0.71
N VAL A 626 -14.02 9.39 -0.21
CA VAL A 626 -13.89 10.04 -1.52
C VAL A 626 -15.19 9.87 -2.32
N LEU A 627 -15.78 8.68 -2.36
CA LEU A 627 -17.06 8.45 -3.04
C LEU A 627 -18.19 9.32 -2.49
N PHE A 628 -18.29 9.45 -1.16
CA PHE A 628 -19.29 10.31 -0.54
C PHE A 628 -18.99 11.79 -0.76
N LEU A 629 -17.72 12.19 -0.83
CA LEU A 629 -17.33 13.56 -1.21
C LEU A 629 -17.84 13.88 -2.62
N PHE A 630 -17.73 12.94 -3.56
CA PHE A 630 -18.27 13.11 -4.91
C PHE A 630 -19.80 13.20 -4.95
N LEU A 631 -20.48 12.41 -4.10
CA LEU A 631 -21.95 12.38 -4.05
C LEU A 631 -22.56 13.61 -3.34
N LEU A 632 -21.96 14.02 -2.21
CA LEU A 632 -22.57 14.93 -1.22
C LEU A 632 -21.76 16.21 -0.99
N GLY A 633 -20.48 16.24 -1.37
CA GLY A 633 -19.58 17.39 -1.19
C GLY A 633 -19.86 18.58 -2.13
N THR A 634 -20.82 18.47 -3.03
CA THR A 634 -21.14 19.54 -4.00
C THR A 634 -21.79 20.78 -3.38
N GLY A 635 -22.42 20.64 -2.20
CA GLY A 635 -23.02 21.71 -1.42
C GLY A 635 -23.80 22.76 -2.22
N MET A 636 -23.48 24.03 -1.99
CA MET A 636 -24.08 25.19 -2.64
C MET A 636 -23.62 25.39 -4.08
N ALA A 637 -22.47 24.84 -4.47
CA ALA A 637 -21.96 24.93 -5.83
C ALA A 637 -22.89 24.24 -6.82
N SER A 638 -23.57 23.17 -6.39
CA SER A 638 -24.57 22.45 -7.20
C SER A 638 -25.75 23.34 -7.62
N GLU A 639 -26.11 24.36 -6.82
CA GLU A 639 -27.21 25.27 -7.13
C GLU A 639 -26.76 26.54 -7.87
N ARG A 640 -25.45 26.85 -7.84
CA ARG A 640 -24.82 28.03 -8.45
C ARG A 640 -24.15 27.74 -9.80
N GLY A 641 -24.18 26.48 -10.23
CA GLY A 641 -23.59 26.01 -11.48
C GLY A 641 -24.35 26.47 -12.75
N LYS A 642 -24.18 25.73 -13.85
CA LYS A 642 -24.79 26.08 -15.15
C LYS A 642 -26.33 26.16 -15.10
N GLN A 643 -26.97 25.27 -14.34
CA GLN A 643 -28.40 25.33 -14.05
C GLN A 643 -28.57 26.05 -12.71
N ASN A 644 -28.72 27.37 -12.75
CA ASN A 644 -28.68 28.21 -11.56
C ASN A 644 -30.03 28.20 -10.81
N THR A 645 -30.30 27.09 -10.14
CA THR A 645 -31.51 26.84 -9.34
C THR A 645 -31.56 27.69 -8.07
N ILE A 646 -30.46 28.33 -7.67
CA ILE A 646 -30.44 29.21 -6.49
C ILE A 646 -31.41 30.38 -6.63
N TYR A 647 -31.63 30.91 -7.84
CA TYR A 647 -32.56 32.01 -8.07
C TYR A 647 -34.01 31.60 -7.84
N PHE A 648 -34.35 30.36 -8.22
CA PHE A 648 -35.67 29.80 -7.93
C PHE A 648 -35.85 29.54 -6.43
N LEU A 649 -34.83 29.02 -5.74
CA LEU A 649 -34.91 28.82 -4.29
C LEU A 649 -35.02 30.14 -3.52
N ARG A 650 -34.53 31.26 -4.10
CA ARG A 650 -34.68 32.61 -3.54
C ARG A 650 -36.08 33.18 -3.64
N THR A 651 -36.94 32.69 -4.54
CA THR A 651 -38.34 33.15 -4.59
C THR A 651 -39.20 32.48 -3.51
N GLN A 652 -38.68 31.45 -2.85
CA GLN A 652 -39.34 30.78 -1.75
C GLN A 652 -39.06 31.51 -0.42
N PRO A 653 -39.94 31.41 0.59
CA PRO A 653 -39.76 32.04 1.90
C PRO A 653 -38.72 31.31 2.78
N ILE A 654 -37.55 31.02 2.22
CA ILE A 654 -36.44 30.28 2.84
C ILE A 654 -35.21 31.19 2.86
N SER A 655 -34.56 31.31 4.02
CA SER A 655 -33.34 32.10 4.14
C SER A 655 -32.12 31.34 3.62
N ARG A 656 -31.08 32.05 3.15
CA ARG A 656 -29.85 31.40 2.66
C ARG A 656 -29.15 30.57 3.73
N SER A 657 -29.12 31.05 4.97
CA SER A 657 -28.53 30.32 6.10
C SER A 657 -29.33 29.05 6.44
N THR A 658 -30.67 29.09 6.35
CA THR A 658 -31.51 27.89 6.48
C THR A 658 -31.23 26.88 5.36
N LEU A 659 -30.98 27.36 4.14
CA LEU A 659 -30.68 26.51 3.00
C LEU A 659 -29.30 25.86 3.14
N PHE A 660 -28.29 26.63 3.56
CA PHE A 660 -26.96 26.10 3.89
C PHE A 660 -27.03 25.05 5.00
N LEU A 661 -27.64 25.39 6.15
CA LEU A 661 -27.80 24.44 7.26
C LEU A 661 -28.59 23.20 6.84
N GLY A 662 -29.65 23.35 6.06
CA GLY A 662 -30.43 22.22 5.56
C GLY A 662 -29.60 21.28 4.66
N LYS A 663 -28.69 21.82 3.84
CA LYS A 663 -27.76 21.01 3.04
C LYS A 663 -26.72 20.31 3.90
N VAL A 664 -26.10 21.02 4.85
CA VAL A 664 -25.12 20.44 5.78
C VAL A 664 -25.77 19.30 6.58
N THR A 665 -26.92 19.55 7.21
CA THR A 665 -27.65 18.52 7.97
C THR A 665 -28.06 17.34 7.08
N HIS A 666 -28.50 17.58 5.84
CA HIS A 666 -28.78 16.51 4.89
C HIS A 666 -27.54 15.67 4.59
N SER A 667 -26.40 16.30 4.25
CA SER A 667 -25.16 15.58 3.98
C SER A 667 -24.70 14.74 5.17
N ILE A 668 -24.80 15.28 6.39
CA ILE A 668 -24.48 14.56 7.63
C ILE A 668 -25.38 13.33 7.79
N VAL A 669 -26.71 13.49 7.72
CA VAL A 669 -27.66 12.38 7.91
C VAL A 669 -27.44 11.28 6.87
N VAL A 670 -27.20 11.65 5.60
CA VAL A 670 -26.95 10.67 4.54
C VAL A 670 -25.64 9.92 4.82
N VAL A 671 -24.53 10.63 5.04
CA VAL A 671 -23.22 10.02 5.27
C VAL A 671 -23.23 9.08 6.47
N LEU A 672 -23.81 9.50 7.60
CA LEU A 672 -23.91 8.66 8.79
C LEU A 672 -24.72 7.39 8.51
N GLY A 673 -25.91 7.55 7.92
CA GLY A 673 -26.78 6.42 7.61
C GLY A 673 -26.13 5.44 6.63
N THR A 674 -25.37 5.92 5.65
CA THR A 674 -24.69 5.07 4.67
C THR A 674 -23.45 4.39 5.23
N PHE A 675 -22.61 5.08 6.01
CA PHE A 675 -21.44 4.46 6.65
C PHE A 675 -21.86 3.40 7.66
N LEU A 676 -22.81 3.70 8.54
CA LEU A 676 -23.33 2.72 9.49
C LEU A 676 -23.96 1.53 8.77
N GLY A 677 -24.69 1.77 7.68
CA GLY A 677 -25.24 0.69 6.85
C GLY A 677 -24.17 -0.19 6.20
N ILE A 678 -23.07 0.40 5.72
CA ILE A 678 -21.94 -0.33 5.11
C ILE A 678 -21.18 -1.13 6.17
N VAL A 679 -20.83 -0.51 7.30
CA VAL A 679 -20.15 -1.18 8.43
C VAL A 679 -21.00 -2.34 8.93
N LEU A 680 -22.30 -2.12 9.14
CA LEU A 680 -23.22 -3.18 9.54
C LEU A 680 -23.29 -4.30 8.49
N PHE A 681 -23.28 -3.96 7.20
CA PHE A 681 -23.31 -4.95 6.13
C PHE A 681 -22.03 -5.80 6.08
N ILE A 682 -20.84 -5.19 6.22
CA ILE A 682 -19.56 -5.91 6.31
C ILE A 682 -19.58 -6.88 7.50
N PHE A 683 -19.98 -6.39 8.68
CA PHE A 683 -20.10 -7.19 9.89
C PHE A 683 -21.05 -8.38 9.69
N LEU A 684 -22.23 -8.15 9.10
CA LEU A 684 -23.21 -9.20 8.85
C LEU A 684 -22.72 -10.22 7.80
N LEU A 685 -22.01 -9.78 6.76
CA LEU A 685 -21.42 -10.68 5.76
C LEU A 685 -20.48 -11.69 6.43
N GLY A 686 -19.50 -11.22 7.20
CA GLY A 686 -18.57 -12.12 7.90
C GLY A 686 -19.26 -12.99 8.96
N THR A 687 -20.27 -12.44 9.64
CA THR A 687 -21.05 -13.21 10.64
C THR A 687 -21.88 -14.33 10.00
N ILE A 688 -22.47 -14.11 8.82
CA ILE A 688 -23.36 -15.07 8.16
C ILE A 688 -22.57 -16.18 7.45
N PHE A 689 -21.46 -15.84 6.80
CA PHE A 689 -20.70 -16.78 5.96
C PHE A 689 -19.51 -17.42 6.66
N ASN A 690 -19.07 -16.88 7.80
CA ASN A 690 -18.03 -17.49 8.64
C ASN A 690 -18.54 -17.54 10.09
N ARG A 691 -18.21 -16.55 10.92
CA ARG A 691 -18.63 -16.42 12.32
C ARG A 691 -18.62 -14.97 12.78
N LEU A 692 -19.19 -14.68 13.96
CA LEU A 692 -19.20 -13.31 14.51
C LEU A 692 -17.78 -12.76 14.71
N GLY A 693 -16.87 -13.63 15.18
CA GLY A 693 -15.50 -13.28 15.58
C GLY A 693 -15.41 -13.02 17.08
N ASP A 694 -14.19 -12.92 17.58
CA ASP A 694 -13.90 -12.86 19.01
C ASP A 694 -13.71 -11.40 19.49
N TRP A 695 -14.63 -10.90 20.32
CA TRP A 695 -14.58 -9.52 20.84
C TRP A 695 -13.30 -9.22 21.62
N ASN A 696 -12.84 -10.22 22.38
CA ASN A 696 -11.65 -10.15 23.24
C ASN A 696 -10.36 -10.51 22.50
N TYR A 697 -10.39 -10.65 21.17
CA TYR A 697 -9.17 -10.85 20.40
C TYR A 697 -8.20 -9.67 20.66
N PRO A 698 -6.96 -9.93 21.08
CA PRO A 698 -6.02 -8.90 21.48
C PRO A 698 -5.48 -8.14 20.27
N ILE A 699 -5.62 -6.82 20.30
CA ILE A 699 -4.97 -5.88 19.39
C ILE A 699 -3.89 -5.14 20.16
N LEU A 700 -2.72 -5.00 19.54
CA LEU A 700 -1.60 -4.26 20.08
C LEU A 700 -1.93 -2.76 20.13
N HIS A 701 -1.75 -2.15 21.30
CA HIS A 701 -1.73 -0.72 21.49
C HIS A 701 -0.33 -0.28 21.94
N TYR A 702 0.29 0.61 21.18
CA TYR A 702 1.59 1.18 21.48
C TYR A 702 1.44 2.34 22.47
N ASP A 703 2.31 2.36 23.49
CA ASP A 703 2.37 3.45 24.46
C ASP A 703 3.64 4.28 24.20
N THR A 704 3.56 5.59 24.41
CA THR A 704 4.68 6.48 24.07
C THR A 704 5.85 6.26 25.04
N LEU A 705 7.07 6.60 24.61
CA LEU A 705 8.26 6.47 25.47
C LEU A 705 8.11 7.32 26.74
N SER A 706 7.52 8.51 26.59
CA SER A 706 7.15 9.39 27.71
C SER A 706 6.15 8.77 28.69
N GLU A 707 5.27 7.88 28.23
CA GLU A 707 4.31 7.15 29.09
C GLU A 707 4.94 5.92 29.74
N SER A 708 5.72 5.13 28.98
CA SER A 708 6.34 3.90 29.47
C SER A 708 7.38 4.16 30.56
N THR A 709 8.06 5.31 30.50
CA THR A 709 9.05 5.74 31.50
C THR A 709 8.42 6.41 32.74
N ALA A 710 7.09 6.62 32.76
CA ALA A 710 6.42 7.24 33.89
C ALA A 710 6.32 6.29 35.10
N ALA A 711 6.47 6.82 36.31
CA ALA A 711 6.49 6.03 37.55
C ALA A 711 5.19 5.26 37.85
N ASN A 712 4.09 5.60 37.19
CA ASN A 712 2.76 5.00 37.36
C ASN A 712 2.29 4.23 36.11
N TYR A 713 3.20 3.86 35.21
CA TYR A 713 2.88 3.06 34.04
C TYR A 713 2.37 1.67 34.43
N THR A 714 1.32 1.21 33.75
CA THR A 714 0.65 -0.07 34.05
C THR A 714 0.67 -1.06 32.89
N GLY A 715 1.26 -0.69 31.75
CA GLY A 715 1.44 -1.58 30.62
C GLY A 715 2.67 -2.47 30.77
N ILE A 716 3.03 -3.14 29.69
CA ILE A 716 4.19 -4.03 29.61
C ILE A 716 5.34 -3.22 29.02
N ILE A 717 6.47 -3.20 29.72
CA ILE A 717 7.70 -2.58 29.24
C ILE A 717 8.54 -3.68 28.58
N THR A 718 8.99 -3.43 27.36
CA THR A 718 9.89 -4.34 26.64
C THR A 718 11.34 -3.99 26.93
N ASP A 719 12.22 -4.98 26.82
CA ASP A 719 13.67 -4.75 26.93
C ASP A 719 14.21 -3.87 25.79
N TYR A 720 13.46 -3.75 24.68
CA TYR A 720 13.73 -2.85 23.56
C TYR A 720 13.49 -1.38 23.94
N HIS A 721 14.57 -0.62 24.13
CA HIS A 721 14.57 0.84 24.38
C HIS A 721 13.57 1.34 25.44
N SER A 722 13.13 0.49 26.37
CA SER A 722 12.08 0.78 27.36
C SER A 722 10.74 1.25 26.76
N TYR A 723 10.44 0.89 25.52
CA TYR A 723 9.10 1.12 24.95
C TYR A 723 8.04 0.32 25.70
N GLY A 724 6.83 0.85 25.72
CA GLY A 724 5.69 0.25 26.42
C GLY A 724 4.59 -0.18 25.44
N PHE A 725 3.85 -1.21 25.81
CA PHE A 725 2.61 -1.57 25.13
C PHE A 725 1.57 -2.15 26.06
N HIS A 726 0.32 -2.19 25.60
CA HIS A 726 -0.73 -2.99 26.20
C HIS A 726 -1.66 -3.60 25.15
N LEU A 727 -2.42 -4.62 25.55
CA LEU A 727 -3.36 -5.29 24.66
C LEU A 727 -4.77 -4.78 24.91
N ILE A 728 -5.43 -4.33 23.84
CA ILE A 728 -6.83 -3.89 23.88
C ILE A 728 -7.73 -4.91 23.16
N PRO A 729 -8.94 -5.19 23.67
CA PRO A 729 -9.91 -6.02 22.96
C PRO A 729 -10.27 -5.44 21.59
N LEU A 730 -10.31 -6.30 20.56
CA LEU A 730 -10.67 -5.95 19.19
C LEU A 730 -11.99 -5.17 19.11
N GLY A 731 -13.00 -5.56 19.88
CA GLY A 731 -14.27 -4.84 19.86
C GLY A 731 -14.17 -3.41 20.38
N ASN A 732 -13.34 -3.16 21.41
CA ASN A 732 -13.11 -1.80 21.92
C ASN A 732 -12.36 -0.97 20.89
N TYR A 733 -11.33 -1.55 20.27
CA TYR A 733 -10.58 -0.94 19.18
C TYR A 733 -11.50 -0.53 18.01
N LEU A 734 -12.37 -1.44 17.54
CA LEU A 734 -13.31 -1.16 16.45
C LEU A 734 -14.33 -0.07 16.79
N LEU A 735 -14.75 0.06 18.06
CA LEU A 735 -15.61 1.15 18.50
C LEU A 735 -14.90 2.52 18.43
N GLN A 736 -13.62 2.56 18.81
CA GLN A 736 -12.80 3.78 18.66
C GLN A 736 -12.65 4.16 17.19
N CYS A 737 -12.33 3.19 16.33
CA CYS A 737 -12.23 3.40 14.89
C CYS A 737 -13.55 3.90 14.28
N LEU A 738 -14.69 3.32 14.69
CA LEU A 738 -16.01 3.72 14.21
C LEU A 738 -16.36 5.16 14.63
N MET A 739 -16.03 5.55 15.87
CA MET A 739 -16.22 6.92 16.36
C MET A 739 -15.42 7.92 15.52
N LEU A 740 -14.13 7.66 15.31
CA LEU A 740 -13.27 8.52 14.49
C LEU A 740 -13.76 8.58 13.05
N LEU A 741 -14.11 7.44 12.44
CA LEU A 741 -14.63 7.37 11.06
C LEU A 741 -15.86 8.26 10.86
N ILE A 742 -16.82 8.17 11.79
CA ILE A 742 -18.04 8.97 11.75
C ILE A 742 -17.72 10.47 11.78
N LEU A 743 -16.83 10.89 12.68
CA LEU A 743 -16.48 12.30 12.85
C LEU A 743 -15.64 12.82 11.67
N THR A 744 -14.68 12.04 11.19
CA THR A 744 -13.87 12.35 10.00
C THR A 744 -14.75 12.47 8.76
N ALA A 745 -15.70 11.55 8.56
CA ALA A 745 -16.65 11.62 7.46
C ALA A 745 -17.52 12.88 7.51
N VAL A 746 -18.03 13.23 8.70
CA VAL A 746 -18.79 14.46 8.90
C VAL A 746 -17.93 15.70 8.65
N PHE A 747 -16.71 15.74 9.17
CA PHE A 747 -15.76 16.83 8.97
C PHE A 747 -15.49 17.09 7.49
N VAL A 748 -15.15 16.05 6.72
CA VAL A 748 -14.90 16.17 5.28
C VAL A 748 -16.12 16.71 4.53
N MET A 749 -17.33 16.23 4.85
CA MET A 749 -18.56 16.74 4.21
C MET A 749 -18.86 18.19 4.59
N VAL A 750 -18.66 18.56 5.85
CA VAL A 750 -18.87 19.93 6.34
C VAL A 750 -17.88 20.88 5.68
N MET A 751 -16.60 20.48 5.59
CA MET A 751 -15.56 21.25 4.91
C MET A 751 -15.88 21.44 3.43
N ALA A 752 -16.28 20.40 2.71
CA ALA A 752 -16.66 20.52 1.29
C ALA A 752 -17.87 21.46 1.10
N ASN A 753 -18.89 21.33 1.95
CA ASN A 753 -20.04 22.24 1.95
C ASN A 753 -19.63 23.69 2.25
N PHE A 754 -18.70 23.90 3.18
CA PHE A 754 -18.14 25.21 3.50
C PHE A 754 -17.42 25.80 2.28
N LEU A 755 -16.48 25.07 1.67
CA LEU A 755 -15.75 25.51 0.47
C LEU A 755 -16.67 25.86 -0.70
N SER A 756 -17.80 25.15 -0.84
CA SER A 756 -18.84 25.43 -1.85
C SER A 756 -19.48 26.83 -1.73
N LEU A 757 -19.27 27.52 -0.61
CA LEU A 757 -19.72 28.91 -0.43
C LEU A 757 -18.88 29.91 -1.24
N TRP A 758 -17.65 29.59 -1.60
CA TRP A 758 -16.75 30.45 -2.40
C TRP A 758 -16.64 29.98 -3.85
N VAL A 759 -16.70 28.67 -4.08
CA VAL A 759 -16.46 28.08 -5.40
C VAL A 759 -17.80 27.74 -6.07
N LYS A 760 -17.99 28.19 -7.32
CA LYS A 760 -19.24 27.96 -8.09
C LYS A 760 -19.27 26.63 -8.84
N ASN A 761 -18.10 26.06 -9.14
CA ASN A 761 -17.98 24.82 -9.90
C ASN A 761 -17.91 23.63 -8.92
N THR A 762 -18.81 22.65 -9.07
CA THR A 762 -18.86 21.47 -8.20
C THR A 762 -17.59 20.64 -8.25
N ALA A 763 -17.00 20.44 -9.44
CA ALA A 763 -15.74 19.71 -9.59
C ALA A 763 -14.61 20.41 -8.83
N ALA A 764 -14.53 21.74 -8.95
CA ALA A 764 -13.51 22.52 -8.25
C ALA A 764 -13.67 22.47 -6.72
N VAL A 765 -14.91 22.41 -6.19
CA VAL A 765 -15.12 22.21 -4.75
C VAL A 765 -14.57 20.87 -4.30
N MET A 766 -14.88 19.79 -5.02
CA MET A 766 -14.46 18.45 -4.65
C MET A 766 -12.93 18.30 -4.72
N THR A 767 -12.32 18.79 -5.81
CA THR A 767 -10.86 18.79 -5.97
C THR A 767 -10.18 19.62 -4.88
N LEU A 768 -10.68 20.83 -4.59
CA LEU A 768 -10.12 21.67 -3.54
C LEU A 768 -10.27 21.03 -2.15
N ALA A 769 -11.41 20.39 -1.87
CA ALA A 769 -11.60 19.65 -0.63
C ALA A 769 -10.59 18.51 -0.53
N LEU A 770 -10.39 17.72 -1.59
CA LEU A 770 -9.41 16.62 -1.60
C LEU A 770 -7.97 17.14 -1.37
N ILE A 771 -7.57 18.21 -2.07
CA ILE A 771 -6.25 18.83 -1.89
C ILE A 771 -6.07 19.32 -0.45
N ILE A 772 -7.09 19.93 0.16
CA ILE A 772 -7.01 20.41 1.54
C ILE A 772 -6.99 19.24 2.54
N VAL A 773 -7.73 18.16 2.31
CA VAL A 773 -7.67 16.95 3.15
C VAL A 773 -6.26 16.34 3.11
N ILE A 774 -5.75 16.07 1.90
CA ILE A 774 -4.44 15.42 1.72
C ILE A 774 -3.31 16.34 2.20
N GLY A 775 -3.28 17.58 1.72
CA GLY A 775 -2.26 18.55 2.12
C GLY A 775 -2.35 18.92 3.60
N GLY A 776 -3.55 18.89 4.19
CA GLY A 776 -3.75 19.07 5.63
C GLY A 776 -3.19 17.90 6.44
N TYR A 777 -3.36 16.66 5.97
CA TYR A 777 -2.80 15.47 6.62
C TYR A 777 -1.27 15.51 6.60
N VAL A 778 -0.68 15.65 5.41
CA VAL A 778 0.78 15.78 5.23
C VAL A 778 1.32 16.96 6.03
N GLY A 779 0.65 18.12 5.95
CA GLY A 779 1.00 19.30 6.72
C GLY A 779 0.99 19.10 8.24
N SER A 780 0.12 18.21 8.73
CA SER A 780 0.01 17.92 10.17
C SER A 780 1.12 16.99 10.66
N ILE A 781 1.51 16.02 9.83
CA ILE A 781 2.53 15.03 10.17
C ILE A 781 3.93 15.63 10.04
N GLU A 782 4.23 16.25 8.90
CA GLU A 782 5.59 16.68 8.58
C GLU A 782 5.97 18.03 9.22
N TYR A 783 5.07 19.00 9.19
CA TYR A 783 5.41 20.40 9.53
C TYR A 783 4.84 20.87 10.86
N LEU A 784 3.82 20.18 11.38
CA LEU A 784 3.10 20.57 12.60
C LEU A 784 3.07 19.42 13.62
N SER A 785 4.09 18.55 13.64
CA SER A 785 4.18 17.37 14.52
C SER A 785 3.87 17.69 15.99
N GLU A 786 4.42 18.79 16.53
CA GLU A 786 4.15 19.26 17.90
C GLU A 786 2.66 19.58 18.16
N TRP A 787 1.95 20.05 17.14
CA TRP A 787 0.54 20.48 17.22
C TRP A 787 -0.41 19.51 16.52
N ALA A 788 0.10 18.34 16.11
CA ALA A 788 -0.64 17.36 15.32
C ALA A 788 -1.91 16.89 16.06
N TYR A 789 -1.88 16.80 17.39
CA TYR A 789 -3.04 16.43 18.21
C TYR A 789 -4.23 17.40 18.08
N LEU A 790 -4.00 18.68 17.74
CA LEU A 790 -5.06 19.66 17.53
C LEU A 790 -5.60 19.66 16.11
N SER A 791 -4.82 19.17 15.14
CA SER A 791 -5.22 19.19 13.74
C SER A 791 -6.31 18.14 13.47
N PRO A 792 -7.44 18.52 12.84
CA PRO A 792 -8.48 17.55 12.46
C PRO A 792 -8.02 16.60 11.34
N PHE A 793 -6.91 16.93 10.65
CA PHE A 793 -6.40 16.12 9.55
C PHE A 793 -5.55 14.94 10.03
N THR A 794 -4.88 15.04 11.18
CA THR A 794 -4.13 13.94 11.80
C THR A 794 -4.99 12.68 11.96
N TYR A 795 -6.28 12.87 12.27
CA TYR A 795 -7.26 11.81 12.49
C TYR A 795 -7.86 11.22 11.19
N LEU A 796 -7.25 11.50 10.04
CA LEU A 796 -7.54 10.76 8.81
C LEU A 796 -6.94 9.36 8.85
N ASP A 797 -5.80 9.17 9.54
CA ASP A 797 -5.23 7.84 9.81
C ASP A 797 -5.85 7.24 11.07
N ILE A 798 -7.05 6.68 10.89
CA ILE A 798 -7.86 6.15 12.00
C ILE A 798 -7.14 5.01 12.72
N MET A 799 -6.44 4.15 11.96
CA MET A 799 -5.81 2.94 12.49
C MET A 799 -4.64 3.29 13.40
N LYS A 800 -3.70 4.11 12.88
CA LYS A 800 -2.50 4.49 13.64
C LYS A 800 -2.80 5.36 14.86
N VAL A 801 -3.90 6.10 14.84
CA VAL A 801 -4.37 6.83 16.03
C VAL A 801 -5.00 5.88 17.05
N ALA A 802 -5.83 4.92 16.61
CA ALA A 802 -6.56 4.04 17.52
C ALA A 802 -5.67 2.98 18.19
N ASN A 803 -4.56 2.58 17.56
CA ASN A 803 -3.59 1.66 18.13
C ASN A 803 -2.37 2.35 18.79
N GLY A 804 -2.33 3.69 18.86
CA GLY A 804 -1.24 4.44 19.49
C GLY A 804 0.06 4.53 18.67
N ALA A 805 0.14 3.95 17.47
CA ALA A 805 1.34 4.01 16.65
C ALA A 805 1.73 5.45 16.28
N LEU A 806 0.75 6.30 15.93
CA LEU A 806 0.99 7.70 15.60
C LEU A 806 1.41 8.52 16.83
N ALA A 807 0.88 8.18 18.01
CA ALA A 807 1.29 8.82 19.26
C ALA A 807 2.75 8.48 19.58
N THR A 808 3.14 7.22 19.39
CA THR A 808 4.49 6.73 19.63
C THR A 808 5.50 7.34 18.65
N GLN A 809 5.14 7.45 17.37
CA GLN A 809 5.97 8.07 16.34
C GLN A 809 6.35 9.53 16.66
N PHE A 810 5.45 10.28 17.29
CA PHE A 810 5.70 11.68 17.68
C PHE A 810 6.06 11.85 19.17
N ASP A 811 6.20 10.76 19.92
CA ASP A 811 6.26 10.74 21.40
C ASP A 811 5.24 11.68 22.06
N GLN A 812 3.98 11.64 21.59
CA GLN A 812 2.91 12.52 22.05
C GLN A 812 1.59 11.77 22.32
N SER A 813 1.36 11.44 23.59
CA SER A 813 0.18 10.71 24.08
C SER A 813 -1.17 11.42 23.88
N LEU A 814 -1.15 12.73 23.61
CA LEU A 814 -2.36 13.48 23.28
C LEU A 814 -2.96 13.07 21.93
N ILE A 815 -2.19 12.42 21.05
CA ILE A 815 -2.69 11.88 19.78
C ILE A 815 -3.43 10.57 20.06
N ASN A 816 -4.70 10.67 20.46
CA ASN A 816 -5.53 9.50 20.74
C ASN A 816 -6.97 9.69 20.24
N SER A 817 -7.74 8.59 20.25
CA SER A 817 -9.11 8.55 19.75
C SER A 817 -10.06 9.59 20.39
N TYR A 818 -9.89 9.90 21.68
CA TYR A 818 -10.75 10.84 22.40
C TYR A 818 -10.44 12.30 22.07
N VAL A 819 -9.16 12.67 22.08
CA VAL A 819 -8.71 14.01 21.66
C VAL A 819 -9.03 14.23 20.19
N GLY A 820 -8.91 13.20 19.36
CA GLY A 820 -9.35 13.23 17.96
C GLY A 820 -10.83 13.52 17.79
N ALA A 821 -11.67 12.85 18.57
CA ALA A 821 -13.10 13.13 18.56
C ALA A 821 -13.41 14.59 18.95
N MET A 822 -12.68 15.15 19.92
CA MET A 822 -12.81 16.54 20.32
C MET A 822 -12.33 17.52 19.24
N SER A 823 -11.13 17.31 18.67
CA SER A 823 -10.57 18.15 17.61
C SER A 823 -11.49 18.18 16.38
N LEU A 824 -11.93 17.02 15.90
CA LEU A 824 -12.88 16.91 14.79
C LEU A 824 -14.21 17.60 15.13
N GLY A 825 -14.75 17.36 16.32
CA GLY A 825 -16.00 17.97 16.78
C GLY A 825 -15.94 19.51 16.81
N VAL A 826 -14.87 20.08 17.38
CA VAL A 826 -14.65 21.53 17.42
C VAL A 826 -14.49 22.09 16.01
N SER A 827 -13.71 21.43 15.15
CA SER A 827 -13.49 21.85 13.77
C SER A 827 -14.80 21.85 12.95
N ILE A 828 -15.63 20.83 13.12
CA ILE A 828 -16.98 20.76 12.52
C ILE A 828 -17.83 21.96 12.97
N LEU A 829 -17.89 22.24 14.28
CA LEU A 829 -18.68 23.35 14.82
C LEU A 829 -18.21 24.71 14.30
N VAL A 830 -16.90 24.93 14.27
CA VAL A 830 -16.30 26.18 13.75
C VAL A 830 -16.66 26.38 12.28
N LEU A 831 -16.49 25.36 11.43
CA LEU A 831 -16.82 25.47 10.00
C LEU A 831 -18.30 25.73 9.75
N VAL A 832 -19.19 25.06 10.48
CA VAL A 832 -20.64 25.30 10.39
C VAL A 832 -21.00 26.71 10.84
N LEU A 833 -20.41 27.19 11.95
CA LEU A 833 -20.65 28.53 12.49
C LEU A 833 -20.18 29.61 11.51
N LEU A 834 -18.97 29.50 10.98
CA LEU A 834 -18.41 30.43 9.99
C LEU A 834 -19.25 30.44 8.71
N GLY A 835 -19.67 29.27 8.22
CA GLY A 835 -20.55 29.15 7.06
C GLY A 835 -21.92 29.80 7.28
N TYR A 836 -22.51 29.60 8.47
CA TYR A 836 -23.77 30.23 8.87
C TYR A 836 -23.65 31.76 8.94
N LEU A 837 -22.61 32.29 9.59
CA LEU A 837 -22.38 33.73 9.71
C LEU A 837 -22.19 34.39 8.35
N LYS A 838 -21.44 33.75 7.44
CA LYS A 838 -21.25 34.22 6.07
C LYS A 838 -22.58 34.36 5.33
N GLU A 839 -23.43 33.33 5.32
CA GLU A 839 -24.72 33.39 4.61
C GLU A 839 -25.75 34.29 5.31
N LYS A 840 -25.61 34.57 6.62
CA LYS A 840 -26.44 35.54 7.36
C LYS A 840 -26.12 36.99 6.95
N ARG A 841 -24.85 37.33 6.68
CA ARG A 841 -24.39 38.68 6.29
C ARG A 841 -24.89 39.15 4.91
N PHE A 842 -25.39 38.22 4.07
CA PHE A 842 -25.95 38.52 2.74
C PHE A 842 -27.50 38.60 2.73
N ARG A 843 -28.14 38.71 3.90
CA ARG A 843 -29.48 39.31 4.02
C ARG A 843 -29.36 40.82 3.98
#